data_AF-A0ABD2KM76-F1
#
_entry.id   AF-A0ABD2KM76-F1
#
_cell.length_a   1.000
_cell.length_b   1.000
_cell.length_c   1.000
_cell.angle_alpha   90.00
_cell.angle_beta   90.00
_cell.angle_gamma   90.00
#
_symmetry.space_group_name_H-M   'P 1'
#
loop_
_entity.id
_entity.type
_entity.pdbx_description
1 polymer ?
#
loop_
_entity_poly.entity_id
_entity_poly.type
_entity_poly.pdbx_seq_one_letter_code
_entity_poly.pdbx_strand_id
1 'polypeptide(L)'
;MPSVPFILSNNVELPSLTVVPLLNLDTKQKLGIFRAAFIAGYTHIDMSNIGIYSCWSLISEIRDQIVQLGIDRKNIFVTIKLIVDHNPNKIQEKFAKIMDIFQTDYINLLMVSFTDCGPKQRQEKKAINNNTLPTAGLMEDHHLEQGTATIKPVDMLMNAWSVAERLYNDGKVKALGVSRTDIELVKQLCERTKTRPHCWQIDLAPLMANFDDVLALCNHHKVVPIVRANAMGASSKFGSQQQRGFYHTLLREMANKYGKSATQVLCRWLFQHGMAVVCSCGPSTQIGQQTNIFDFRISNEDMRRLNSLYNRNVVARPYQLPQQKKTSTSERIRHLAYARRHSAELALALSLLGIMFMVLAMEFGFAKWQKMDEAMRWTLAITTVTLLLVTVRYHVLQSKYRMHVNSIKRWQCAVHMRQRVLILFELVLCAVVPLPLLRLPCGGDAFACALMFLRLYWLPRVLHLRSRLSTDAAAKSIAGLNCVKTDTRFLLKRMLFLHPGPTLSAFVFCFWLIGAYILRLCESNDEMDVLSYYNTLWMMCVTFLTIGYGDIYPMTACGRIMAIVTGIVGVCVASMIVAVIVQKISLSQAEERVHKFMAKTKFSKKLKVTAARVLTESWFVYKNRQNPDKLKYHQCRQNAAIYALRKLRKEQRMFHAEDNCTSIDEVARTTTNMFELVRTQGCLQQSVNERLNSFEQQLNDIQKGIDGLIKSIPKSH
;
A
#
# COMPACT_ATOMS: atom_id res chain seq x y z
N MET A 1 13.90 -47.72 19.39
CA MET A 1 15.34 -47.60 19.76
C MET A 1 15.48 -46.39 20.66
N PRO A 2 16.23 -46.49 21.77
CA PRO A 2 16.23 -45.46 22.79
C PRO A 2 16.90 -44.19 22.27
N SER A 3 16.20 -43.06 22.43
CA SER A 3 16.78 -41.72 22.28
C SER A 3 18.03 -41.61 23.15
N VAL A 4 19.16 -41.19 22.58
CA VAL A 4 20.37 -40.89 23.38
C VAL A 4 20.20 -39.48 23.93
N PRO A 5 20.00 -39.29 25.26
CA PRO A 5 19.82 -37.97 25.83
C PRO A 5 21.13 -37.17 25.77
N PHE A 6 21.00 -35.84 25.71
CA PHE A 6 22.12 -34.93 25.92
C PHE A 6 22.25 -34.62 27.41
N ILE A 7 23.44 -34.81 27.96
CA ILE A 7 23.70 -34.50 29.36
C ILE A 7 24.03 -33.01 29.47
N LEU A 8 23.18 -32.26 30.19
CA LEU A 8 23.42 -30.85 30.48
C LEU A 8 24.55 -30.69 31.50
N SER A 9 25.11 -29.48 31.62
CA SER A 9 26.24 -29.19 32.54
C SER A 9 25.94 -29.44 34.03
N ASN A 10 24.66 -29.58 34.39
CA ASN A 10 24.19 -29.94 35.73
C ASN A 10 23.68 -31.39 35.83
N ASN A 11 24.08 -32.27 34.91
CA ASN A 11 23.71 -33.69 34.82
C ASN A 11 22.22 -33.96 34.56
N VAL A 12 21.43 -32.96 34.19
CA VAL A 12 20.05 -33.19 33.73
C VAL A 12 20.08 -33.78 32.32
N GLU A 13 19.37 -34.88 32.12
CA GLU A 13 19.23 -35.53 30.81
C GLU A 13 18.17 -34.81 29.96
N LEU A 14 18.61 -34.14 28.91
CA LEU A 14 17.76 -33.51 27.90
C LEU A 14 17.45 -34.52 26.78
N PRO A 15 16.17 -34.86 26.52
CA PRO A 15 15.83 -35.72 25.41
C PRO A 15 16.26 -35.12 24.06
N SER A 16 16.84 -35.93 23.19
CA SER A 16 17.37 -35.50 21.89
C SER A 16 16.31 -35.09 20.85
N LEU A 17 15.07 -35.50 21.08
CA LEU A 17 13.94 -35.27 20.19
C LEU A 17 12.77 -34.68 20.96
N THR A 18 12.17 -33.67 20.37
CA THR A 18 11.11 -32.88 21.00
C THR A 18 9.93 -32.69 20.07
N VAL A 19 8.72 -32.66 20.60
CA VAL A 19 7.51 -32.33 19.83
C VAL A 19 7.03 -30.93 20.17
N VAL A 20 6.74 -30.15 19.12
CA VAL A 20 6.08 -28.85 19.21
C VAL A 20 4.98 -28.79 18.16
N PRO A 21 3.71 -28.58 18.55
CA PRO A 21 2.63 -28.42 17.58
C PRO A 21 2.72 -27.08 16.86
N LEU A 22 2.30 -27.04 15.60
CA LEU A 22 2.18 -25.79 14.85
C LEU A 22 1.08 -24.90 15.46
N LEU A 23 1.37 -23.61 15.61
CA LEU A 23 0.50 -22.63 16.27
C LEU A 23 -0.89 -22.48 15.61
N ASN A 24 -0.94 -22.62 14.28
CA ASN A 24 -2.11 -22.43 13.43
C ASN A 24 -3.04 -23.66 13.34
N LEU A 25 -2.72 -24.76 14.02
CA LEU A 25 -3.59 -25.92 14.10
C LEU A 25 -4.72 -25.70 15.11
N ASP A 26 -5.86 -26.35 14.89
CA ASP A 26 -6.96 -26.34 15.84
C ASP A 26 -6.65 -27.16 17.10
N THR A 27 -7.49 -27.00 18.13
CA THR A 27 -7.34 -27.65 19.43
C THR A 27 -7.31 -29.19 19.32
N LYS A 28 -8.18 -29.79 18.50
CA LYS A 28 -8.27 -31.25 18.33
C LYS A 28 -7.04 -31.83 17.62
N GLN A 29 -6.54 -31.13 16.61
CA GLN A 29 -5.33 -31.49 15.86
C GLN A 29 -4.09 -31.42 16.77
N LYS A 30 -3.96 -30.36 17.58
CA LYS A 30 -2.87 -30.23 18.55
C LYS A 30 -2.86 -31.38 19.56
N LEU A 31 -4.03 -31.74 20.08
CA LEU A 31 -4.17 -32.88 21.00
C LEU A 31 -3.80 -34.21 20.33
N GLY A 32 -4.26 -34.44 19.09
CA GLY A 32 -3.91 -35.65 18.32
C GLY A 32 -2.41 -35.79 18.07
N ILE A 33 -1.68 -34.67 17.89
CA ILE A 33 -0.22 -34.66 17.74
C ILE A 33 0.47 -35.08 19.04
N PHE A 34 0.07 -34.53 20.19
CA PHE A 34 0.65 -34.93 21.47
C PHE A 34 0.42 -36.42 21.76
N ARG A 35 -0.80 -36.91 21.54
CA ARG A 35 -1.12 -38.34 21.73
C ARG A 35 -0.24 -39.24 20.86
N ALA A 36 -0.15 -38.94 19.56
CA ALA A 36 0.65 -39.72 18.63
C ALA A 36 2.16 -39.62 18.94
N ALA A 37 2.64 -38.48 19.42
CA ALA A 37 4.01 -38.31 19.90
C ALA A 37 4.31 -39.20 21.10
N PHE A 38 3.46 -39.21 22.14
CA PHE A 38 3.65 -40.07 23.31
C PHE A 38 3.63 -41.56 22.95
N ILE A 39 2.69 -41.98 22.07
CA ILE A 39 2.66 -43.37 21.54
C ILE A 39 3.94 -43.70 20.76
N ALA A 40 4.50 -42.73 20.03
CA ALA A 40 5.77 -42.89 19.33
C ALA A 40 7.01 -42.85 20.25
N GLY A 41 6.83 -42.68 21.57
CA GLY A 41 7.91 -42.69 22.57
C GLY A 41 8.53 -41.32 22.85
N TYR A 42 7.90 -40.22 22.44
CA TYR A 42 8.37 -38.88 22.79
C TYR A 42 8.08 -38.56 24.25
N THR A 43 9.10 -38.09 24.96
CA THR A 43 8.99 -37.68 26.36
C THR A 43 9.20 -36.18 26.58
N HIS A 44 9.52 -35.42 25.52
CA HIS A 44 9.85 -34.00 25.63
C HIS A 44 8.79 -33.09 24.99
N ILE A 45 8.24 -32.21 25.82
CA ILE A 45 7.29 -31.16 25.46
C ILE A 45 8.02 -29.81 25.51
N ASP A 46 8.10 -29.10 24.38
CA ASP A 46 8.67 -27.74 24.32
C ASP A 46 7.59 -26.71 23.98
N MET A 47 7.24 -25.85 24.94
CA MET A 47 6.24 -24.80 24.78
C MET A 47 6.82 -23.41 25.00
N SER A 48 6.47 -22.48 24.10
CA SER A 48 6.72 -21.05 24.31
C SER A 48 5.55 -20.40 25.07
N ASN A 49 5.76 -19.25 25.71
CA ASN A 49 4.69 -18.52 26.42
C ASN A 49 3.40 -18.34 25.59
N ILE A 50 3.54 -17.95 24.30
CA ILE A 50 2.41 -17.81 23.36
C ILE A 50 1.76 -19.17 23.05
N GLY A 51 2.57 -20.22 22.93
CA GLY A 51 2.09 -21.59 22.75
C GLY A 51 1.28 -22.07 23.95
N ILE A 52 1.72 -21.78 25.18
CA ILE A 52 1.01 -22.12 26.43
C ILE A 52 -0.36 -21.44 26.46
N TYR A 53 -0.45 -20.14 26.15
CA TYR A 53 -1.75 -19.47 26.10
C TYR A 53 -2.66 -20.01 24.99
N SER A 54 -2.11 -20.38 23.83
CA SER A 54 -2.90 -20.98 22.74
C SER A 54 -3.38 -22.41 23.04
N CYS A 55 -2.75 -23.08 24.01
CA CYS A 55 -3.01 -24.46 24.40
C CYS A 55 -3.49 -24.58 25.85
N TRP A 56 -3.85 -23.47 26.51
CA TRP A 56 -4.13 -23.49 27.94
C TRP A 56 -5.30 -24.44 28.28
N SER A 57 -6.34 -24.43 27.45
CA SER A 57 -7.48 -25.34 27.55
C SER A 57 -7.16 -26.80 27.23
N LEU A 58 -6.00 -27.08 26.62
CA LEU A 58 -5.55 -28.43 26.27
C LEU A 58 -4.71 -29.09 27.34
N ILE A 59 -4.16 -28.33 28.29
CA ILE A 59 -3.14 -28.86 29.20
C ILE A 59 -3.73 -29.92 30.13
N SER A 60 -5.00 -29.76 30.56
CA SER A 60 -5.74 -30.81 31.28
C SER A 60 -5.90 -32.08 30.43
N GLU A 61 -6.31 -31.94 29.17
CA GLU A 61 -6.51 -33.08 28.26
C GLU A 61 -5.19 -33.80 27.94
N ILE A 62 -4.09 -33.07 27.76
CA ILE A 62 -2.75 -33.64 27.54
C ILE A 62 -2.32 -34.43 28.78
N ARG A 63 -2.58 -33.91 29.98
CA ARG A 63 -2.29 -34.62 31.23
C ARG A 63 -3.12 -35.90 31.34
N ASP A 64 -4.42 -35.83 31.04
CA ASP A 64 -5.30 -37.00 31.10
C ASP A 64 -4.82 -38.09 30.11
N GLN A 65 -4.31 -37.70 28.93
CA GLN A 65 -3.69 -38.64 28.00
C GLN A 65 -2.41 -39.28 28.52
N ILE A 66 -1.55 -38.49 29.16
CA ILE A 66 -0.32 -38.98 29.80
C ILE A 66 -0.66 -40.05 30.85
N VAL A 67 -1.68 -39.79 31.67
CA VAL A 67 -2.18 -40.73 32.69
C VAL A 67 -2.78 -41.98 32.04
N GLN A 68 -3.61 -41.82 31.00
CA GLN A 68 -4.19 -42.94 30.24
C GLN A 68 -3.13 -43.84 29.58
N LEU A 69 -2.01 -43.26 29.15
CA LEU A 69 -0.88 -43.99 28.58
C LEU A 69 0.05 -44.60 29.65
N GLY A 70 -0.21 -44.37 30.93
CA GLY A 70 0.59 -44.90 32.04
C GLY A 70 1.99 -44.29 32.14
N ILE A 71 2.19 -43.05 31.67
CA ILE A 71 3.49 -42.38 31.68
C ILE A 71 3.61 -41.53 32.95
N ASP A 72 4.57 -41.86 33.81
CA ASP A 72 4.87 -41.05 34.99
C ASP A 72 5.37 -39.64 34.60
N ARG A 73 4.94 -38.61 35.34
CA ARG A 73 5.42 -37.22 35.17
C ARG A 73 6.94 -37.10 35.18
N LYS A 74 7.65 -37.92 35.96
CA LYS A 74 9.12 -37.94 36.05
C LYS A 74 9.80 -38.32 34.73
N ASN A 75 9.10 -39.08 33.89
CA ASN A 75 9.56 -39.51 32.58
C ASN A 75 9.23 -38.48 31.49
N ILE A 76 8.60 -37.36 31.83
CA ILE A 76 8.27 -36.28 30.90
C ILE A 76 9.20 -35.09 31.15
N PHE A 77 9.82 -34.62 30.08
CA PHE A 77 10.64 -33.43 30.09
C PHE A 77 9.81 -32.24 29.60
N VAL A 78 9.53 -31.27 30.46
CA VAL A 78 8.79 -30.05 30.10
C VAL A 78 9.74 -28.88 29.97
N THR A 79 9.71 -28.21 28.81
CA THR A 79 10.44 -26.97 28.54
C THR A 79 9.48 -25.80 28.36
N ILE A 80 9.74 -24.72 29.09
CA ILE A 80 8.93 -23.49 29.05
C ILE A 80 9.82 -22.30 28.71
N LYS A 81 9.33 -21.42 27.84
CA LYS A 81 10.07 -20.21 27.44
C LYS A 81 9.39 -18.95 27.95
N LEU A 82 10.05 -18.21 28.84
CA LEU A 82 9.61 -16.91 29.31
C LEU A 82 10.17 -15.80 28.43
N ILE A 83 9.30 -14.88 28.05
CA ILE A 83 9.68 -13.69 27.31
C ILE A 83 10.27 -12.68 28.29
N VAL A 84 11.44 -12.12 27.96
CA VAL A 84 12.04 -11.04 28.75
C VAL A 84 11.06 -9.88 28.95
N ASP A 85 11.04 -9.32 30.14
CA ASP A 85 10.22 -8.15 30.50
C ASP A 85 11.11 -7.13 31.22
N HIS A 86 10.76 -5.84 31.15
CA HIS A 86 11.50 -4.81 31.87
C HIS A 86 11.29 -4.93 33.38
N ASN A 87 10.14 -5.44 33.80
CA ASN A 87 9.80 -5.63 35.20
C ASN A 87 10.02 -7.10 35.63
N PRO A 88 10.96 -7.38 36.56
CA PRO A 88 11.23 -8.73 37.04
C PRO A 88 10.03 -9.38 37.75
N ASN A 89 9.17 -8.58 38.41
CA ASN A 89 7.99 -9.11 39.12
C ASN A 89 6.99 -9.71 38.12
N LYS A 90 6.83 -9.09 36.94
CA LYS A 90 5.96 -9.62 35.87
C LYS A 90 6.44 -10.97 35.35
N ILE A 91 7.76 -11.21 35.34
CA ILE A 91 8.32 -12.52 34.92
C ILE A 91 7.95 -13.60 35.94
N GLN A 92 8.04 -13.28 37.23
CA GLN A 92 7.68 -14.20 38.31
C GLN A 92 6.17 -14.51 38.33
N GLU A 93 5.31 -13.51 38.11
CA GLU A 93 3.86 -13.71 37.96
C GLU A 93 3.52 -14.59 36.75
N LYS A 94 4.17 -14.37 35.60
CA LYS A 94 3.98 -15.21 34.41
C LYS A 94 4.37 -16.65 34.70
N PHE A 95 5.49 -16.87 35.38
CA PHE A 95 5.92 -18.21 35.76
C PHE A 95 4.91 -18.89 36.71
N ALA A 96 4.43 -18.17 37.74
CA ALA A 96 3.43 -18.69 38.67
C ALA A 96 2.14 -19.14 37.96
N LYS A 97 1.66 -18.34 37.01
CA LYS A 97 0.49 -18.70 36.19
C LYS A 97 0.74 -19.95 35.35
N ILE A 98 1.95 -20.12 34.81
CA ILE A 98 2.28 -21.32 34.02
C ILE A 98 2.32 -22.57 34.92
N MET A 99 2.87 -22.46 36.13
CA MET A 99 2.87 -23.57 37.10
C MET A 99 1.44 -23.98 37.48
N ASP A 100 0.55 -23.00 37.68
CA ASP A 100 -0.87 -23.23 37.96
C ASP A 100 -1.58 -23.94 36.80
N ILE A 101 -1.30 -23.53 35.55
CA ILE A 101 -1.88 -24.16 34.36
C ILE A 101 -1.41 -25.61 34.20
N PHE A 102 -0.11 -25.89 34.39
CA PHE A 102 0.43 -27.24 34.27
C PHE A 102 0.17 -28.13 35.48
N GLN A 103 -0.29 -27.56 36.61
CA GLN A 103 -0.51 -28.23 37.88
C GLN A 103 0.65 -29.17 38.24
N THR A 104 1.87 -28.61 38.26
CA THR A 104 3.10 -29.37 38.51
C THR A 104 4.01 -28.63 39.48
N ASP A 105 4.75 -29.37 40.31
CA ASP A 105 5.66 -28.79 41.32
C ASP A 105 6.98 -28.30 40.72
N TYR A 106 7.35 -28.80 39.54
CA TYR A 106 8.58 -28.40 38.88
C TYR A 106 8.50 -28.47 37.35
N ILE A 107 9.41 -27.73 36.71
CA ILE A 107 9.65 -27.76 35.27
C ILE A 107 11.07 -28.23 35.01
N ASN A 108 11.27 -29.06 33.99
CA ASN A 108 12.59 -29.63 33.69
C ASN A 108 13.55 -28.57 33.13
N LEU A 109 13.08 -27.71 32.22
CA LEU A 109 13.89 -26.65 31.62
C LEU A 109 13.11 -25.34 31.48
N LEU A 110 13.65 -24.26 32.05
CA LEU A 110 13.17 -22.89 31.83
C LEU A 110 14.12 -22.15 30.88
N MET A 111 13.59 -21.56 29.81
CA MET A 111 14.37 -20.76 28.88
C MET A 111 13.96 -19.28 28.89
N VAL A 112 14.92 -18.38 29.00
CA VAL A 112 14.69 -16.95 28.81
C VAL A 112 14.79 -16.62 27.32
N SER A 113 13.78 -15.96 26.75
CA SER A 113 13.68 -15.72 25.31
C SER A 113 13.40 -14.25 24.97
N PHE A 114 14.04 -13.75 23.92
CA PHE A 114 13.62 -12.52 23.25
C PHE A 114 12.47 -12.79 22.26
N THR A 115 11.66 -11.78 21.95
CA THR A 115 10.51 -11.89 21.04
C THR A 115 10.91 -11.85 19.56
N ASP A 116 10.12 -12.53 18.72
CA ASP A 116 10.10 -12.34 17.26
C ASP A 116 9.32 -11.04 16.96
N CYS A 117 9.98 -9.91 16.71
CA CYS A 117 9.32 -8.76 16.08
C CYS A 117 9.24 -8.95 14.57
N GLY A 118 8.48 -9.94 14.12
CA GLY A 118 8.16 -10.16 12.70
C GLY A 118 6.81 -9.52 12.30
N PRO A 119 6.64 -9.06 11.05
CA PRO A 119 5.42 -8.40 10.56
C PRO A 119 4.14 -9.26 10.58
N LYS A 120 4.23 -10.56 10.93
CA LYS A 120 3.11 -11.51 10.94
C LYS A 120 2.10 -11.30 12.08
N GLN A 121 2.48 -10.66 13.19
CA GLN A 121 1.51 -10.26 14.23
C GLN A 121 0.42 -9.31 13.70
N ARG A 122 0.63 -8.62 12.57
CA ARG A 122 -0.36 -7.72 11.96
C ARG A 122 -1.51 -8.45 11.25
N GLN A 123 -1.30 -9.70 10.85
CA GLN A 123 -2.36 -10.54 10.26
C GLN A 123 -3.05 -11.39 11.33
N GLU A 124 -2.33 -11.80 12.37
CA GLU A 124 -2.88 -12.65 13.44
C GLU A 124 -3.68 -11.86 14.49
N LYS A 125 -3.35 -10.57 14.75
CA LYS A 125 -4.24 -9.66 15.51
C LYS A 125 -5.63 -9.51 14.88
N LYS A 126 -5.76 -9.73 13.56
CA LYS A 126 -7.06 -9.69 12.86
C LYS A 126 -7.83 -11.01 12.96
N ALA A 127 -7.14 -12.14 13.11
CA ALA A 127 -7.79 -13.45 13.21
C ALA A 127 -8.31 -13.74 14.64
N ILE A 128 -7.58 -13.27 15.67
CA ILE A 128 -7.95 -13.48 17.08
C ILE A 128 -9.14 -12.60 17.51
N ASN A 129 -9.32 -11.42 16.90
CA ASN A 129 -10.48 -10.56 17.17
C ASN A 129 -11.81 -11.14 16.67
N ASN A 130 -11.81 -12.25 15.93
CA ASN A 130 -12.96 -12.67 15.15
C ASN A 130 -13.62 -13.99 15.59
N ASN A 131 -13.34 -14.60 16.76
CA ASN A 131 -14.28 -15.56 17.38
C ASN A 131 -13.95 -15.96 18.84
N THR A 132 -14.96 -15.81 19.71
CA THR A 132 -15.26 -16.52 20.98
C THR A 132 -14.14 -16.85 22.00
N LEU A 133 -13.88 -15.93 22.95
CA LEU A 133 -13.62 -16.17 24.40
C LEU A 133 -13.34 -14.82 25.12
N PRO A 134 -13.69 -14.65 26.42
CA PRO A 134 -13.56 -13.37 27.11
C PRO A 134 -12.08 -13.10 27.41
N THR A 135 -11.48 -12.20 26.62
CA THR A 135 -10.07 -11.76 26.78
C THR A 135 -9.99 -10.49 27.63
N ALA A 136 -10.93 -10.29 28.56
CA ALA A 136 -10.98 -9.14 29.44
C ALA A 136 -10.16 -9.42 30.70
N GLY A 137 -8.84 -9.14 30.65
CA GLY A 137 -8.05 -9.02 31.88
C GLY A 137 -6.56 -9.34 31.81
N LEU A 138 -6.03 -9.95 30.74
CA LEU A 138 -4.65 -10.48 30.78
C LEU A 138 -3.78 -10.23 29.53
N MET A 139 -4.27 -9.46 28.56
CA MET A 139 -3.44 -8.80 27.56
C MET A 139 -3.59 -7.29 27.75
N GLU A 140 -2.86 -6.72 28.71
CA GLU A 140 -2.61 -5.28 28.68
C GLU A 140 -1.87 -4.96 27.38
N ASP A 141 -2.47 -4.05 26.61
CA ASP A 141 -1.78 -3.34 25.56
C ASP A 141 -0.42 -2.87 26.10
N HIS A 142 0.66 -3.21 25.40
CA HIS A 142 1.92 -2.50 25.58
C HIS A 142 1.76 -1.07 25.06
N HIS A 143 0.98 -0.26 25.78
CA HIS A 143 1.18 1.17 25.86
C HIS A 143 2.52 1.33 26.56
N LEU A 144 3.58 1.49 25.77
CA LEU A 144 4.82 2.04 26.28
C LEU A 144 4.49 3.41 26.88
N GLU A 145 4.47 3.49 28.20
CA GLU A 145 4.53 4.75 28.91
C GLU A 145 5.69 5.56 28.36
N GLN A 146 5.37 6.73 27.84
CA GLN A 146 6.34 7.71 27.38
C GLN A 146 7.07 8.26 28.60
N GLY A 147 8.33 7.86 28.83
CA GLY A 147 9.13 8.56 29.83
C GLY A 147 10.39 7.90 30.38
N THR A 148 10.60 6.59 30.23
CA THR A 148 11.73 5.93 30.92
C THR A 148 12.97 5.74 30.04
N ALA A 149 14.14 5.94 30.65
CA ALA A 149 15.46 5.87 30.04
C ALA A 149 15.69 4.59 29.21
N THR A 150 16.47 4.69 28.14
CA THR A 150 16.83 3.58 27.26
C THR A 150 17.58 2.46 28.01
N ILE A 151 16.87 1.42 28.44
CA ILE A 151 17.45 0.22 29.06
C ILE A 151 18.18 -0.60 27.98
N LYS A 152 19.43 -1.02 28.24
CA LYS A 152 20.19 -1.83 27.27
C LYS A 152 19.65 -3.27 27.25
N PRO A 153 19.67 -3.95 26.09
CA PRO A 153 19.24 -5.35 25.96
C PRO A 153 19.89 -6.33 26.94
N VAL A 154 21.17 -6.10 27.24
CA VAL A 154 21.94 -6.88 28.21
C VAL A 154 21.29 -6.78 29.59
N ASP A 155 20.94 -5.57 30.03
CA ASP A 155 20.35 -5.32 31.34
C ASP A 155 18.98 -6.03 31.45
N MET A 156 18.19 -6.02 30.38
CA MET A 156 16.91 -6.74 30.33
C MET A 156 17.08 -8.25 30.42
N LEU A 157 18.09 -8.82 29.74
CA LEU A 157 18.42 -10.23 29.84
C LEU A 157 18.90 -10.59 31.26
N MET A 158 19.78 -9.78 31.85
CA MET A 158 20.32 -10.00 33.20
C MET A 158 19.21 -9.93 34.27
N ASN A 159 18.30 -8.98 34.16
CA ASN A 159 17.15 -8.89 35.06
C ASN A 159 16.27 -10.15 34.98
N ALA A 160 15.94 -10.59 33.77
CA ALA A 160 15.17 -11.82 33.57
C ALA A 160 15.92 -13.07 34.06
N TRP A 161 17.23 -13.12 33.83
CA TRP A 161 18.08 -14.22 34.27
C TRP A 161 18.15 -14.31 35.79
N SER A 162 18.24 -13.18 36.50
CA SER A 162 18.25 -13.16 37.96
C SER A 162 16.99 -13.80 38.56
N VAL A 163 15.83 -13.60 37.93
CA VAL A 163 14.57 -14.25 38.32
C VAL A 163 14.64 -15.76 38.06
N ALA A 164 15.18 -16.16 36.90
CA ALA A 164 15.34 -17.56 36.53
C ALA A 164 16.30 -18.30 37.48
N GLU A 165 17.41 -17.67 37.90
CA GLU A 165 18.33 -18.20 38.90
C GLU A 165 17.65 -18.41 40.25
N ARG A 166 16.80 -17.47 40.70
CA ARG A 166 16.01 -17.67 41.92
C ARG A 166 15.10 -18.89 41.81
N LEU A 167 14.34 -19.01 40.71
CA LEU A 167 13.45 -20.16 40.47
C LEU A 167 14.19 -21.50 40.40
N TYR A 168 15.42 -21.49 39.90
CA TYR A 168 16.30 -22.65 39.89
C TYR A 168 16.77 -23.03 41.29
N ASN A 169 17.23 -22.05 42.08
CA ASN A 169 17.66 -22.26 43.46
C ASN A 169 16.51 -22.71 44.38
N ASP A 170 15.29 -22.22 44.12
CA ASP A 170 14.06 -22.63 44.81
C ASP A 170 13.61 -24.06 44.44
N GLY A 171 14.31 -24.74 43.52
CA GLY A 171 14.01 -26.11 43.10
C GLY A 171 12.80 -26.25 42.17
N LYS A 172 12.12 -25.16 41.83
CA LYS A 172 10.97 -25.12 40.89
C LYS A 172 11.36 -25.40 39.45
N VAL A 173 12.64 -25.23 39.12
CA VAL A 173 13.19 -25.50 37.79
C VAL A 173 14.45 -26.37 37.92
N LYS A 174 14.58 -27.40 37.08
CA LYS A 174 15.74 -28.32 37.11
C LYS A 174 16.91 -27.91 36.21
N ALA A 175 16.68 -27.11 35.17
CA ALA A 175 17.72 -26.57 34.31
C ALA A 175 17.31 -25.20 33.72
N LEU A 176 18.31 -24.37 33.43
CA LEU A 176 18.15 -23.04 32.84
C LEU A 176 18.75 -22.97 31.44
N GLY A 177 18.13 -22.22 30.55
CA GLY A 177 18.66 -21.96 29.22
C GLY A 177 18.23 -20.62 28.64
N VAL A 178 18.74 -20.30 27.46
CA VAL A 178 18.33 -19.13 26.69
C VAL A 178 17.81 -19.55 25.33
N SER A 179 16.84 -18.83 24.79
CA SER A 179 16.26 -19.07 23.48
C SER A 179 16.32 -17.77 22.67
N ARG A 180 16.58 -17.86 21.36
CA ARG A 180 16.48 -16.71 20.45
C ARG A 180 17.29 -15.49 20.91
N THR A 181 18.48 -15.75 21.41
CA THR A 181 19.40 -14.75 21.96
C THR A 181 20.63 -14.67 21.06
N ASP A 182 21.17 -13.46 20.87
CA ASP A 182 22.37 -13.24 20.06
C ASP A 182 23.62 -13.83 20.72
N ILE A 183 24.59 -14.29 19.93
CA ILE A 183 25.82 -14.94 20.41
C ILE A 183 26.57 -14.07 21.42
N GLU A 184 26.64 -12.76 21.20
CA GLU A 184 27.34 -11.83 22.08
C GLU A 184 26.63 -11.69 23.44
N LEU A 185 25.29 -11.72 23.43
CA LEU A 185 24.51 -11.69 24.66
C LEU A 185 24.64 -12.98 25.47
N VAL A 186 24.71 -14.14 24.79
CA VAL A 186 24.96 -15.43 25.46
C VAL A 186 26.36 -15.46 26.05
N LYS A 187 27.37 -14.97 25.34
CA LYS A 187 28.73 -14.82 25.86
C LYS A 187 28.75 -13.97 27.14
N GLN A 188 28.16 -12.78 27.08
CA GLN A 188 28.07 -11.89 28.25
C GLN A 188 27.27 -12.52 29.40
N LEU A 189 26.25 -13.32 29.11
CA LEU A 189 25.51 -14.06 30.12
C LEU A 189 26.41 -15.08 30.83
N CYS A 190 27.10 -15.93 30.06
CA CYS A 190 28.02 -16.94 30.60
C CYS A 190 29.16 -16.36 31.44
N GLU A 191 29.61 -15.14 31.12
CA GLU A 191 30.69 -14.44 31.82
C GLU A 191 30.22 -13.71 33.09
N ARG A 192 28.95 -13.31 33.18
CA ARG A 192 28.45 -12.40 34.24
C ARG A 192 27.52 -13.07 35.26
N THR A 193 27.01 -14.26 35.00
CA THR A 193 26.03 -14.93 35.88
C THR A 193 26.67 -16.06 36.70
N LYS A 194 26.09 -16.35 37.86
CA LYS A 194 26.57 -17.42 38.75
C LYS A 194 26.21 -18.78 38.16
N THR A 195 24.95 -18.93 37.76
CA THR A 195 24.47 -20.10 37.05
C THR A 195 24.51 -19.80 35.56
N ARG A 196 25.41 -20.48 34.86
CA ARG A 196 25.51 -20.39 33.40
C ARG A 196 24.29 -21.06 32.74
N PRO A 197 23.88 -20.64 31.54
CA PRO A 197 22.88 -21.38 30.79
C PRO A 197 23.38 -22.81 30.53
N HIS A 198 22.54 -23.80 30.82
CA HIS A 198 22.85 -25.22 30.57
C HIS A 198 22.63 -25.57 29.09
N CYS A 199 21.71 -24.86 28.43
CA CYS A 199 21.41 -25.03 27.01
C CYS A 199 21.05 -23.71 26.33
N TRP A 200 21.21 -23.66 25.01
CA TRP A 200 20.86 -22.51 24.18
C TRP A 200 20.05 -22.94 22.96
N GLN A 201 18.79 -22.49 22.87
CA GLN A 201 17.94 -22.74 21.71
C GLN A 201 18.09 -21.66 20.63
N ILE A 202 18.44 -22.09 19.42
CA ILE A 202 18.72 -21.25 18.25
C ILE A 202 17.86 -21.71 17.07
N ASP A 203 17.34 -20.76 16.30
CA ASP A 203 16.68 -21.11 15.03
C ASP A 203 17.74 -21.48 13.97
N LEU A 204 17.39 -22.37 13.04
CA LEU A 204 18.35 -22.90 12.05
C LEU A 204 19.03 -21.80 11.20
N ALA A 205 18.31 -20.74 10.81
CA ALA A 205 18.87 -19.72 9.91
C ALA A 205 20.01 -18.90 10.57
N PRO A 206 19.84 -18.33 11.78
CA PRO A 206 20.95 -17.72 12.53
C PRO A 206 22.11 -18.69 12.80
N LEU A 207 21.83 -19.95 13.14
CA LEU A 207 22.86 -20.97 13.35
C LEU A 207 23.73 -21.15 12.09
N MET A 208 23.12 -21.24 10.91
CA MET A 208 23.84 -21.44 9.64
C MET A 208 24.77 -20.27 9.26
N ALA A 209 24.57 -19.08 9.81
CA ALA A 209 25.48 -17.95 9.57
C ALA A 209 26.71 -17.96 10.47
N ASN A 210 26.56 -18.41 11.72
CA ASN A 210 27.60 -18.37 12.75
C ASN A 210 27.92 -19.79 13.28
N PHE A 211 27.87 -20.80 12.41
CA PHE A 211 27.87 -22.22 12.83
C PHE A 211 29.07 -22.58 13.69
N ASP A 212 30.28 -22.26 13.21
CA ASP A 212 31.54 -22.55 13.88
C ASP A 212 31.65 -21.79 15.22
N ASP A 213 31.26 -20.50 15.23
CA ASP A 213 31.32 -19.65 16.43
C ASP A 213 30.36 -20.11 17.52
N VAL A 214 29.15 -20.52 17.14
CA VAL A 214 28.15 -21.06 18.06
C VAL A 214 28.66 -22.35 18.69
N LEU A 215 29.20 -23.27 17.89
CA LEU A 215 29.75 -24.52 18.41
C LEU A 215 30.96 -24.28 19.32
N ALA A 216 31.87 -23.37 18.94
CA ALA A 216 33.02 -23.01 19.76
C ALA A 216 32.60 -22.42 21.12
N LEU A 217 31.63 -21.50 21.14
CA LEU A 217 31.10 -20.92 22.37
C LEU A 217 30.43 -21.96 23.26
N CYS A 218 29.57 -22.80 22.67
CA CYS A 218 28.87 -23.87 23.37
C CYS A 218 29.85 -24.87 24.00
N ASN A 219 30.88 -25.29 23.26
CA ASN A 219 31.91 -26.20 23.77
C ASN A 219 32.74 -25.55 24.89
N HIS A 220 33.13 -24.28 24.72
CA HIS A 220 33.94 -23.56 25.70
C HIS A 220 33.21 -23.39 27.05
N HIS A 221 31.93 -23.03 27.02
CA HIS A 221 31.13 -22.80 28.23
C HIS A 221 30.33 -24.03 28.71
N LYS A 222 30.45 -25.18 28.03
CA LYS A 222 29.67 -26.41 28.29
C LYS A 222 28.15 -26.17 28.23
N VAL A 223 27.71 -25.43 27.21
CA VAL A 223 26.29 -25.14 26.94
C VAL A 223 25.82 -26.08 25.83
N VAL A 224 24.71 -26.79 26.03
CA VAL A 224 24.16 -27.67 24.99
C VAL A 224 23.34 -26.86 23.97
N PRO A 225 23.73 -26.83 22.67
CA PRO A 225 22.95 -26.18 21.63
C PRO A 225 21.70 -26.99 21.28
N ILE A 226 20.55 -26.31 21.23
CA ILE A 226 19.26 -26.87 20.81
C ILE A 226 18.82 -26.15 19.53
N VAL A 227 18.62 -26.87 18.43
CA VAL A 227 18.29 -26.27 17.14
C VAL A 227 16.83 -26.49 16.81
N ARG A 228 16.12 -25.41 16.51
CA ARG A 228 14.76 -25.51 15.97
C ARG A 228 14.82 -25.73 14.46
N ALA A 229 14.66 -26.99 14.04
CA ALA A 229 14.77 -27.39 12.65
C ALA A 229 13.38 -27.57 12.01
N ASN A 230 12.97 -26.59 11.19
CA ASN A 230 11.80 -26.73 10.33
C ASN A 230 12.26 -26.85 8.88
N ALA A 231 12.37 -28.09 8.38
CA ALA A 231 12.90 -28.37 7.03
C ALA A 231 12.18 -27.58 5.92
N MET A 232 10.87 -27.36 6.03
CA MET A 232 10.10 -26.57 5.04
C MET A 232 10.11 -25.05 5.32
N GLY A 233 10.29 -24.62 6.57
CA GLY A 233 10.24 -23.20 6.96
C GLY A 233 11.56 -22.46 6.78
N ALA A 234 12.70 -23.15 6.97
CA ALA A 234 14.04 -22.59 6.90
C ALA A 234 14.40 -22.06 5.50
N SER A 235 13.95 -22.78 4.46
CA SER A 235 14.07 -22.39 3.05
C SER A 235 13.64 -20.94 2.77
N SER A 236 12.53 -20.48 3.35
CA SER A 236 11.97 -19.17 3.00
C SER A 236 12.78 -17.97 3.49
N LYS A 237 13.66 -18.17 4.48
CA LYS A 237 14.41 -17.10 5.17
C LYS A 237 15.92 -17.18 4.95
N PHE A 238 16.41 -18.19 4.23
CA PHE A 238 17.82 -18.47 4.05
C PHE A 238 18.33 -17.97 2.70
N GLY A 239 19.33 -17.09 2.70
CA GLY A 239 20.14 -16.78 1.51
C GLY A 239 19.41 -16.20 0.28
N SER A 240 20.16 -16.10 -0.83
CA SER A 240 19.61 -15.74 -2.15
C SER A 240 18.73 -16.87 -2.71
N GLN A 241 17.94 -16.58 -3.76
CA GLN A 241 17.13 -17.61 -4.44
C GLN A 241 17.96 -18.79 -4.95
N GLN A 242 19.20 -18.53 -5.38
CA GLN A 242 20.13 -19.55 -5.86
C GLN A 242 20.63 -20.45 -4.71
N GLN A 243 20.92 -19.88 -3.54
CA GLN A 243 21.32 -20.64 -2.35
C GLN A 243 20.20 -21.53 -1.82
N ARG A 244 18.95 -21.06 -1.90
CA ARG A 244 17.76 -21.87 -1.57
C ARG A 244 17.62 -23.07 -2.51
N GLY A 245 17.85 -22.87 -3.81
CA GLY A 245 17.88 -23.94 -4.79
C GLY A 245 18.92 -25.01 -4.44
N PHE A 246 20.16 -24.61 -4.19
CA PHE A 246 21.25 -25.52 -3.81
C PHE A 246 20.95 -26.30 -2.52
N TYR A 247 20.44 -25.63 -1.48
CA TYR A 247 20.06 -26.24 -0.21
C TYR A 247 19.03 -27.38 -0.41
N HIS A 248 17.98 -27.14 -1.20
CA HIS A 248 16.97 -28.17 -1.47
C HIS A 248 17.50 -29.32 -2.31
N THR A 249 18.33 -29.03 -3.33
CA THR A 249 18.90 -30.05 -4.20
C THR A 249 19.79 -31.00 -3.40
N LEU A 250 20.73 -30.48 -2.60
CA LEU A 250 21.64 -31.31 -1.82
C LEU A 250 20.91 -32.16 -0.76
N LEU A 251 19.95 -31.58 -0.04
CA LEU A 251 19.16 -32.35 0.93
C LEU A 251 18.32 -33.44 0.27
N ARG A 252 17.81 -33.20 -0.94
CA ARG A 252 17.06 -34.20 -1.70
C ARG A 252 17.96 -35.32 -2.22
N GLU A 253 19.15 -35.00 -2.69
CA GLU A 253 20.16 -36.00 -3.07
C GLU A 253 20.51 -36.90 -1.88
N MET A 254 20.80 -36.30 -0.72
CA MET A 254 21.11 -37.07 0.50
C MET A 254 19.91 -37.88 0.99
N ALA A 255 18.70 -37.31 0.95
CA ALA A 255 17.46 -38.01 1.27
C ALA A 255 17.31 -39.28 0.42
N ASN A 256 17.52 -39.17 -0.89
CA ASN A 256 17.46 -40.33 -1.80
C ASN A 256 18.56 -41.35 -1.50
N LYS A 257 19.80 -40.91 -1.24
CA LYS A 257 20.94 -41.80 -0.94
C LYS A 257 20.71 -42.65 0.31
N TYR A 258 20.13 -42.06 1.36
CA TYR A 258 19.89 -42.75 2.63
C TYR A 258 18.51 -43.39 2.75
N GLY A 259 17.63 -43.23 1.75
CA GLY A 259 16.25 -43.71 1.82
C GLY A 259 15.44 -43.01 2.93
N LYS A 260 15.74 -41.74 3.22
CA LYS A 260 15.16 -40.94 4.31
C LYS A 260 14.51 -39.67 3.77
N SER A 261 13.69 -39.02 4.57
CA SER A 261 13.20 -37.68 4.26
C SER A 261 14.29 -36.62 4.44
N ALA A 262 14.19 -35.50 3.72
CA ALA A 262 15.09 -34.36 3.89
C ALA A 262 15.12 -33.84 5.34
N THR A 263 13.98 -33.89 6.04
CA THR A 263 13.88 -33.53 7.47
C THR A 263 14.70 -34.48 8.36
N GLN A 264 14.64 -35.79 8.10
CA GLN A 264 15.42 -36.77 8.87
C GLN A 264 16.93 -36.60 8.62
N VAL A 265 17.35 -36.39 7.37
CA VAL A 265 18.76 -36.11 7.05
C VAL A 265 19.23 -34.84 7.77
N LEU A 266 18.42 -33.78 7.79
CA LEU A 266 18.75 -32.53 8.49
C LEU A 266 18.81 -32.71 10.02
N CYS A 267 17.77 -33.30 10.64
CA CYS A 267 17.75 -33.53 12.09
C CYS A 267 18.92 -34.51 12.48
N ARG A 268 19.29 -35.49 11.64
CA ARG A 268 20.45 -36.38 11.86
C ARG A 268 21.80 -35.69 11.70
N TRP A 269 21.94 -34.80 10.72
CA TRP A 269 23.14 -34.00 10.51
C TRP A 269 23.43 -33.12 11.73
N LEU A 270 22.42 -32.42 12.25
CA LEU A 270 22.52 -31.61 13.47
C LEU A 270 22.88 -32.47 14.70
N PHE A 271 22.26 -33.64 14.83
CA PHE A 271 22.53 -34.57 15.92
C PHE A 271 23.98 -35.08 15.91
N GLN A 272 24.54 -35.45 14.75
CA GLN A 272 25.94 -35.89 14.64
C GLN A 272 26.97 -34.78 14.92
N HIS A 273 26.55 -33.51 14.87
CA HIS A 273 27.33 -32.36 15.33
C HIS A 273 27.19 -32.08 16.83
N GLY A 274 26.49 -32.95 17.58
CA GLY A 274 26.29 -32.80 19.02
C GLY A 274 25.22 -31.77 19.39
N MET A 275 24.29 -31.46 18.48
CA MET A 275 23.19 -30.52 18.75
C MET A 275 21.87 -31.27 18.95
N ALA A 276 21.13 -30.90 20.01
CA ALA A 276 19.77 -31.40 20.22
C ALA A 276 18.83 -30.75 19.20
N VAL A 277 17.77 -31.44 18.77
CA VAL A 277 16.91 -30.94 17.69
C VAL A 277 15.44 -30.92 18.10
N VAL A 278 14.82 -29.75 17.93
CA VAL A 278 13.38 -29.55 18.06
C VAL A 278 12.78 -29.48 16.66
N CYS A 279 12.19 -30.58 16.18
CA CYS A 279 11.54 -30.64 14.88
C CYS A 279 10.02 -30.34 15.10
N SER A 280 9.44 -29.33 14.42
CA SER A 280 7.98 -29.06 14.51
C SER A 280 7.20 -30.06 13.67
N CYS A 281 6.17 -30.69 14.24
CA CYS A 281 5.37 -31.71 13.56
C CYS A 281 4.11 -31.14 12.92
N GLY A 282 3.76 -31.68 11.74
CA GLY A 282 2.49 -31.44 11.03
C GLY A 282 1.38 -32.38 11.55
N PRO A 283 0.45 -32.83 10.69
CA PRO A 283 -0.63 -33.75 11.08
C PRO A 283 -0.10 -35.03 11.75
N SER A 284 -0.89 -35.62 12.65
CA SER A 284 -0.51 -36.79 13.48
C SER A 284 0.02 -38.00 12.71
N THR A 285 -0.37 -38.15 11.44
CA THR A 285 0.06 -39.25 10.55
C THR A 285 1.54 -39.20 10.15
N GLN A 286 2.20 -38.04 10.29
CA GLN A 286 3.59 -37.85 9.88
C GLN A 286 4.61 -37.94 11.01
N ILE A 287 4.15 -38.07 12.27
CA ILE A 287 5.05 -38.13 13.42
C ILE A 287 5.96 -39.34 13.28
N GLY A 288 5.44 -40.57 13.18
CA GLY A 288 6.30 -41.77 13.05
C GLY A 288 7.33 -41.74 11.90
N GLN A 289 7.06 -41.02 10.80
CA GLN A 289 7.98 -40.88 9.66
C GLN A 289 9.07 -39.81 9.85
N GLN A 290 8.87 -38.83 10.75
CA GLN A 290 9.80 -37.72 10.97
C GLN A 290 10.81 -37.98 12.10
N THR A 291 10.64 -39.06 12.87
CA THR A 291 11.22 -39.22 14.20
C THR A 291 12.36 -40.24 14.25
N ASN A 292 12.39 -41.18 13.32
CA ASN A 292 13.45 -42.20 13.26
C ASN A 292 14.69 -41.64 12.56
N ILE A 293 15.55 -40.95 13.32
CA ILE A 293 16.85 -40.43 12.87
C ILE A 293 18.04 -41.27 13.34
N PHE A 294 17.81 -42.29 14.18
CA PHE A 294 18.88 -43.05 14.83
C PHE A 294 19.28 -44.31 14.07
N ASP A 295 18.46 -44.76 13.12
CA ASP A 295 18.65 -45.99 12.35
C ASP A 295 19.59 -45.85 11.15
N PHE A 296 20.16 -44.67 10.91
CA PHE A 296 21.17 -44.44 9.89
C PHE A 296 22.25 -43.48 10.39
N ARG A 297 23.42 -43.48 9.75
CA ARG A 297 24.53 -42.58 10.06
C ARG A 297 25.03 -41.95 8.76
N ILE A 298 25.20 -40.63 8.77
CA ILE A 298 25.76 -39.90 7.64
C ILE A 298 27.27 -40.12 7.64
N SER A 299 27.81 -40.54 6.49
CA SER A 299 29.23 -40.79 6.28
C SER A 299 30.07 -39.50 6.44
N ASN A 300 31.36 -39.63 6.79
CA ASN A 300 32.24 -38.48 6.94
C ASN A 300 32.41 -37.66 5.63
N GLU A 301 32.29 -38.32 4.48
CA GLU A 301 32.29 -37.64 3.18
C GLU A 301 31.02 -36.83 2.96
N ASP A 302 29.86 -37.42 3.23
CA ASP A 302 28.57 -36.75 3.10
C ASP A 302 28.39 -35.63 4.14
N MET A 303 28.94 -35.79 5.34
CA MET A 303 29.00 -34.74 6.36
C MET A 303 29.78 -33.52 5.85
N ARG A 304 30.93 -33.74 5.17
CA ARG A 304 31.70 -32.63 4.55
C ARG A 304 30.89 -31.92 3.46
N ARG A 305 30.14 -32.67 2.66
CA ARG A 305 29.22 -32.08 1.66
C ARG A 305 28.13 -31.25 2.32
N LEU A 306 27.47 -31.76 3.37
CA LEU A 306 26.44 -31.03 4.10
C LEU A 306 27.00 -29.81 4.85
N ASN A 307 28.24 -29.85 5.32
CA ASN A 307 28.90 -28.70 5.92
C ASN A 307 29.12 -27.54 4.94
N SER A 308 29.07 -27.79 3.62
CA SER A 308 29.06 -26.69 2.62
C SER A 308 27.78 -25.84 2.64
N LEU A 309 26.72 -26.30 3.32
CA LEU A 309 25.45 -25.57 3.44
C LEU A 309 25.58 -24.30 4.29
N TYR A 310 26.48 -24.30 5.28
CA TYR A 310 26.81 -23.10 6.05
C TYR A 310 28.03 -22.44 5.39
N ASN A 311 27.83 -21.23 4.85
CA ASN A 311 28.89 -20.50 4.14
C ASN A 311 29.22 -19.20 4.89
N ARG A 312 30.52 -18.94 5.07
CA ARG A 312 31.12 -17.87 5.89
C ARG A 312 30.78 -16.43 5.47
N ASN A 313 30.07 -16.24 4.35
CA ASN A 313 29.76 -14.93 3.77
C ASN A 313 28.27 -14.55 3.83
N VAL A 314 27.43 -15.31 4.55
CA VAL A 314 26.00 -14.98 4.70
C VAL A 314 25.82 -14.09 5.91
N VAL A 315 25.58 -12.78 5.68
CA VAL A 315 25.11 -11.87 6.72
C VAL A 315 23.71 -12.32 7.15
N ALA A 316 23.61 -13.14 8.20
CA ALA A 316 22.33 -13.33 8.87
C ALA A 316 21.85 -11.96 9.38
N ARG A 317 20.54 -11.74 9.32
CA ARG A 317 19.97 -10.71 10.18
C ARG A 317 20.16 -11.21 11.61
N PRO A 318 20.94 -10.54 12.48
CA PRO A 318 21.01 -10.90 13.89
C PRO A 318 19.60 -10.93 14.48
N TYR A 319 19.39 -11.63 15.61
CA TYR A 319 18.13 -11.52 16.33
C TYR A 319 17.89 -10.04 16.60
N GLN A 320 16.94 -9.45 15.86
CA GLN A 320 16.66 -8.03 15.98
C GLN A 320 16.02 -7.84 17.34
N LEU A 321 16.84 -7.38 18.28
CA LEU A 321 16.38 -6.81 19.53
C LEU A 321 15.20 -5.87 19.23
N PRO A 322 14.17 -5.83 20.08
CA PRO A 322 13.09 -4.87 19.92
C PRO A 322 13.68 -3.46 20.02
N GLN A 323 14.10 -2.92 18.87
CA GLN A 323 14.36 -1.51 18.75
C GLN A 323 13.01 -0.84 18.96
N GLN A 324 12.90 -0.04 20.02
CA GLN A 324 11.78 0.89 20.14
C GLN A 324 11.64 1.60 18.79
N LYS A 325 10.46 1.44 18.17
CA LYS A 325 10.13 2.10 16.92
C LYS A 325 10.40 3.60 17.08
N LYS A 326 11.49 4.10 16.51
CA LYS A 326 11.51 5.48 16.03
C LYS A 326 10.38 5.54 15.02
N THR A 327 9.33 6.31 15.32
CA THR A 327 8.24 6.58 14.37
C THR A 327 8.87 6.86 13.01
N SER A 328 8.59 6.02 12.02
CA SER A 328 9.31 6.14 10.75
C SER A 328 9.03 7.52 10.16
N THR A 329 9.98 8.11 9.46
CA THR A 329 9.79 9.43 8.82
C THR A 329 8.50 9.47 7.99
N SER A 330 8.13 8.34 7.38
CA SER A 330 6.87 8.13 6.65
C SER A 330 5.61 8.25 7.53
N GLU A 331 5.64 7.70 8.76
CA GLU A 331 4.52 7.82 9.71
C GLU A 331 4.34 9.28 10.16
N ARG A 332 5.44 9.99 10.45
CA ARG A 332 5.39 11.42 10.83
C ARG A 332 4.81 12.29 9.70
N ILE A 333 5.23 12.04 8.46
CA ILE A 333 4.70 12.73 7.28
C ILE A 333 3.18 12.48 7.14
N ARG A 334 2.72 11.25 7.37
CA ARG A 334 1.28 10.92 7.34
C ARG A 334 0.50 11.62 8.44
N HIS A 335 1.00 11.63 9.67
CA HIS A 335 0.36 12.35 10.78
C HIS A 335 0.28 13.86 10.51
N LEU A 336 1.36 14.47 10.01
CA LEU A 336 1.36 15.89 9.65
C LEU A 336 0.41 16.20 8.48
N ALA A 337 0.35 15.33 7.48
CA ALA A 337 -0.59 15.47 6.36
C ALA A 337 -2.05 15.39 6.84
N TYR A 338 -2.36 14.46 7.76
CA TYR A 338 -3.67 14.34 8.38
C TYR A 338 -4.02 15.57 9.23
N ALA A 339 -3.15 15.99 10.13
CA ALA A 339 -3.36 17.16 10.98
C ALA A 339 -3.55 18.46 10.16
N ARG A 340 -2.78 18.62 9.07
CA ARG A 340 -2.94 19.74 8.12
C ARG A 340 -4.30 19.72 7.45
N ARG A 341 -4.74 18.55 6.96
CA ARG A 341 -6.06 18.40 6.34
C ARG A 341 -7.17 18.75 7.33
N HIS A 342 -7.11 18.20 8.54
CA HIS A 342 -8.10 18.47 9.58
C HIS A 342 -8.17 19.96 9.93
N SER A 343 -7.01 20.64 10.02
CA SER A 343 -6.98 22.09 10.27
C SER A 343 -7.63 22.89 9.13
N ALA A 344 -7.47 22.46 7.87
CA ALA A 344 -8.14 23.09 6.74
C ALA A 344 -9.66 22.84 6.73
N GLU A 345 -10.11 21.64 7.10
CA GLU A 345 -11.54 21.32 7.25
C GLU A 345 -12.19 22.16 8.36
N LEU A 346 -11.51 22.31 9.51
CA LEU A 346 -11.95 23.21 10.58
C LEU A 346 -12.00 24.68 10.13
N ALA A 347 -10.99 25.15 9.38
CA ALA A 347 -10.99 26.52 8.85
C ALA A 347 -12.17 26.76 7.89
N LEU A 348 -12.48 25.79 7.01
CA LEU A 348 -13.64 25.88 6.13
C LEU A 348 -14.95 25.91 6.94
N ALA A 349 -15.11 25.03 7.93
CA ALA A 349 -16.29 24.99 8.78
C ALA A 349 -16.51 26.33 9.52
N LEU A 350 -15.45 26.88 10.12
CA LEU A 350 -15.49 28.18 10.79
C LEU A 350 -15.77 29.33 9.80
N SER A 351 -15.25 29.26 8.58
CA SER A 351 -15.54 30.27 7.55
C SER A 351 -17.01 30.27 7.13
N LEU A 352 -17.61 29.09 6.95
CA LEU A 352 -19.03 28.94 6.60
C LEU A 352 -19.93 29.39 7.75
N LEU A 353 -19.58 29.01 8.98
CA LEU A 353 -20.30 29.41 10.18
C LEU A 353 -20.20 30.93 10.41
N GLY A 354 -19.04 31.54 10.15
CA GLY A 354 -18.89 32.98 10.16
C GLY A 354 -19.73 33.68 9.09
N ILE A 355 -19.80 33.17 7.86
CA ILE A 355 -20.70 33.71 6.82
C ILE A 355 -22.16 33.58 7.26
N MET A 356 -22.56 32.45 7.84
CA MET A 356 -23.92 32.24 8.34
C MET A 356 -24.29 33.26 9.44
N PHE A 357 -23.41 33.46 10.43
CA PHE A 357 -23.64 34.47 11.47
C PHE A 357 -23.64 35.89 10.93
N MET A 358 -22.82 36.19 9.92
CA MET A 358 -22.88 37.47 9.22
C MET A 358 -24.24 37.67 8.54
N VAL A 359 -24.76 36.66 7.83
CA VAL A 359 -26.09 36.72 7.19
C VAL A 359 -27.17 36.96 8.25
N LEU A 360 -27.15 36.19 9.35
CA LEU A 360 -28.12 36.33 10.44
C LEU A 360 -28.05 37.70 11.11
N ALA A 361 -26.86 38.22 11.39
CA ALA A 361 -26.68 39.56 11.96
C ALA A 361 -27.31 40.63 11.06
N MET A 362 -27.09 40.55 9.75
CA MET A 362 -27.65 41.50 8.79
C MET A 362 -29.18 41.39 8.68
N GLU A 363 -29.75 40.18 8.63
CA GLU A 363 -31.21 40.01 8.62
C GLU A 363 -31.87 40.49 9.92
N PHE A 364 -31.26 40.24 11.08
CA PHE A 364 -31.75 40.80 12.35
C PHE A 364 -31.61 42.33 12.41
N GLY A 365 -30.56 42.87 11.79
CA GLY A 365 -30.40 44.31 11.57
C GLY A 365 -31.55 44.90 10.75
N PHE A 366 -31.88 44.28 9.61
CA PHE A 366 -33.01 44.69 8.77
C PHE A 366 -34.36 44.57 9.48
N ALA A 367 -34.54 43.53 10.31
CA ALA A 367 -35.75 43.37 11.12
C ALA A 367 -35.82 44.35 12.31
N LYS A 368 -34.78 45.14 12.57
CA LYS A 368 -34.62 46.06 13.73
C LYS A 368 -34.52 45.35 15.10
N TRP A 369 -34.04 44.09 15.13
CA TRP A 369 -33.83 43.31 16.36
C TRP A 369 -32.44 43.58 16.96
N GLN A 370 -32.24 44.78 17.52
CA GLN A 370 -30.93 45.30 17.95
C GLN A 370 -30.13 44.37 18.88
N LYS A 371 -30.77 43.76 19.89
CA LYS A 371 -30.10 42.85 20.84
C LYS A 371 -29.56 41.58 20.17
N MET A 372 -30.28 41.06 19.17
CA MET A 372 -29.89 39.84 18.47
C MET A 372 -28.83 40.12 17.40
N ASP A 373 -28.90 41.27 16.70
CA ASP A 373 -27.82 41.73 15.81
C ASP A 373 -26.50 41.86 16.58
N GLU A 374 -26.50 42.55 17.73
CA GLU A 374 -25.30 42.74 18.54
C GLU A 374 -24.73 41.40 19.05
N ALA A 375 -25.59 40.49 19.52
CA ALA A 375 -25.18 39.15 19.93
C ALA A 375 -24.53 38.37 18.78
N MET A 376 -25.10 38.42 17.56
CA MET A 376 -24.55 37.73 16.38
C MET A 376 -23.23 38.35 15.90
N ARG A 377 -23.04 39.67 16.05
CA ARG A 377 -21.76 40.32 15.74
C ARG A 377 -20.65 39.94 16.73
N TRP A 378 -20.97 39.76 18.01
CA TRP A 378 -20.00 39.24 18.98
C TRP A 378 -19.61 37.78 18.73
N THR A 379 -20.58 36.90 18.41
CA THR A 379 -20.27 35.52 18.02
C THR A 379 -19.47 35.46 16.71
N LEU A 380 -19.75 36.36 15.77
CA LEU A 380 -18.96 36.53 14.54
C LEU A 380 -17.50 36.93 14.82
N ALA A 381 -17.27 37.83 15.78
CA ALA A 381 -15.92 38.22 16.18
C ALA A 381 -15.15 37.03 16.78
N ILE A 382 -15.76 36.27 17.69
CA ILE A 382 -15.15 35.10 18.33
C ILE A 382 -14.82 34.01 17.29
N THR A 383 -15.74 33.73 16.38
CA THR A 383 -15.53 32.75 15.29
C THR A 383 -14.43 33.20 14.31
N THR A 384 -14.29 34.50 14.09
CA THR A 384 -13.21 35.06 13.26
C THR A 384 -11.85 34.96 13.95
N VAL A 385 -11.75 35.22 15.26
CA VAL A 385 -10.50 35.04 16.03
C VAL A 385 -10.06 33.58 16.03
N THR A 386 -10.99 32.65 16.25
CA THR A 386 -10.69 31.21 16.19
C THR A 386 -10.28 30.77 14.78
N LEU A 387 -10.90 31.30 13.73
CA LEU A 387 -10.50 31.06 12.33
C LEU A 387 -9.07 31.55 12.06
N LEU A 388 -8.67 32.71 12.57
CA LEU A 388 -7.30 33.22 12.43
C LEU A 388 -6.27 32.29 13.10
N LEU A 389 -6.56 31.82 14.33
CA LEU A 389 -5.70 30.85 15.04
C LEU A 389 -5.56 29.54 14.26
N VAL A 390 -6.67 29.01 13.72
CA VAL A 390 -6.64 27.79 12.90
C VAL A 390 -5.89 28.00 11.58
N THR A 391 -5.99 29.19 10.98
CA THR A 391 -5.25 29.56 9.76
C THR A 391 -3.74 29.60 10.01
N VAL A 392 -3.31 30.19 11.13
CA VAL A 392 -1.91 30.17 11.56
C VAL A 392 -1.45 28.73 11.81
N ARG A 393 -2.24 27.93 12.54
CA ARG A 393 -1.96 26.50 12.78
C ARG A 393 -1.78 25.73 11.47
N TYR A 394 -2.63 25.97 10.48
CA TYR A 394 -2.53 25.34 9.16
C TYR A 394 -1.18 25.65 8.50
N HIS A 395 -0.75 26.91 8.48
CA HIS A 395 0.52 27.31 7.87
C HIS A 395 1.76 26.80 8.62
N VAL A 396 1.68 26.68 9.95
CA VAL A 396 2.71 26.02 10.76
C VAL A 396 2.82 24.54 10.41
N LEU A 397 1.69 23.81 10.32
CA LEU A 397 1.67 22.40 9.92
C LEU A 397 2.14 22.21 8.48
N GLN A 398 1.78 23.11 7.57
CA GLN A 398 2.24 23.11 6.19
C GLN A 398 3.76 23.28 6.08
N SER A 399 4.33 24.17 6.90
CA SER A 399 5.78 24.38 6.95
C SER A 399 6.51 23.17 7.54
N LYS A 400 6.00 22.58 8.63
CA LYS A 400 6.53 21.33 9.21
C LYS A 400 6.46 20.16 8.22
N TYR A 401 5.37 20.03 7.47
CA TYR A 401 5.23 19.01 6.42
C TYR A 401 6.32 19.17 5.35
N ARG A 402 6.55 20.39 4.84
CA ARG A 402 7.63 20.65 3.85
C ARG A 402 9.01 20.32 4.39
N MET A 403 9.28 20.68 5.64
CA MET A 403 10.56 20.37 6.29
C MET A 403 10.83 18.87 6.29
N HIS A 404 9.84 18.05 6.65
CA HIS A 404 10.01 16.60 6.69
C HIS A 404 10.10 15.94 5.32
N VAL A 405 9.34 16.40 4.33
CA VAL A 405 9.41 15.85 2.96
C VAL A 405 10.75 16.17 2.30
N ASN A 406 11.27 17.39 2.51
CA ASN A 406 12.53 17.84 1.91
C ASN A 406 13.75 17.62 2.84
N SER A 407 13.58 16.95 3.98
CA SER A 407 14.63 16.72 4.98
C SER A 407 15.35 17.99 5.46
N ILE A 408 14.64 19.12 5.52
CA ILE A 408 15.16 20.42 5.97
C ILE A 408 15.09 20.51 7.49
N LYS A 409 16.21 20.75 8.16
CA LYS A 409 16.29 20.85 9.63
C LYS A 409 15.85 22.21 10.18
N ARG A 410 16.11 23.32 9.46
CA ARG A 410 15.79 24.70 9.90
C ARG A 410 14.51 25.21 9.21
N TRP A 411 13.55 25.69 10.00
CA TRP A 411 12.27 26.19 9.46
C TRP A 411 12.42 27.43 8.57
N GLN A 412 13.44 28.26 8.84
CA GLN A 412 13.74 29.48 8.08
C GLN A 412 14.00 29.19 6.59
N CYS A 413 14.64 28.04 6.29
CA CYS A 413 14.91 27.62 4.91
C CYS A 413 13.64 27.06 4.21
N ALA A 414 12.63 26.65 4.96
CA ALA A 414 11.40 26.07 4.43
C ALA A 414 10.31 27.13 4.11
N VAL A 415 10.50 28.39 4.54
CA VAL A 415 9.52 29.49 4.39
C VAL A 415 10.12 30.66 3.62
N HIS A 416 9.80 30.73 2.32
CA HIS A 416 10.24 31.79 1.42
C HIS A 416 9.48 33.12 1.63
N MET A 417 10.07 34.25 1.21
CA MET A 417 9.46 35.58 1.35
C MET A 417 8.08 35.66 0.67
N ARG A 418 7.97 35.16 -0.56
CA ARG A 418 6.67 35.07 -1.26
C ARG A 418 5.59 34.36 -0.43
N GLN A 419 5.95 33.33 0.33
CA GLN A 419 4.98 32.62 1.17
C GLN A 419 4.57 33.45 2.38
N ARG A 420 5.48 34.22 2.99
CA ARG A 420 5.15 35.11 4.11
C ARG A 420 4.15 36.18 3.70
N VAL A 421 4.35 36.79 2.52
CA VAL A 421 3.42 37.79 1.95
C VAL A 421 2.04 37.16 1.71
N LEU A 422 1.99 35.95 1.14
CA LEU A 422 0.73 35.24 0.91
C LEU A 422 0.02 34.86 2.22
N ILE A 423 0.77 34.42 3.25
CA ILE A 423 0.21 34.12 4.58
C ILE A 423 -0.38 35.40 5.20
N LEU A 424 0.35 36.52 5.13
CA LEU A 424 -0.14 37.80 5.62
C LEU A 424 -1.42 38.22 4.90
N PHE A 425 -1.46 38.11 3.57
CA PHE A 425 -2.64 38.40 2.78
C PHE A 425 -3.84 37.51 3.17
N GLU A 426 -3.63 36.21 3.37
CA GLU A 426 -4.68 35.29 3.85
C GLU A 426 -5.19 35.65 5.24
N LEU A 427 -4.30 36.06 6.15
CA LEU A 427 -4.69 36.51 7.49
C LEU A 427 -5.49 37.81 7.44
N VAL A 428 -5.09 38.78 6.61
CA VAL A 428 -5.86 40.01 6.40
C VAL A 428 -7.24 39.70 5.84
N LEU A 429 -7.33 38.86 4.81
CA LEU A 429 -8.61 38.46 4.21
C LEU A 429 -9.53 37.76 5.22
N CYS A 430 -8.98 36.89 6.08
CA CYS A 430 -9.73 36.26 7.16
C CYS A 430 -10.09 37.23 8.30
N ALA A 431 -9.37 38.33 8.48
CA ALA A 431 -9.61 39.32 9.54
C ALA A 431 -10.68 40.36 9.18
N VAL A 432 -10.95 40.61 7.89
CA VAL A 432 -12.01 41.53 7.46
C VAL A 432 -13.37 41.03 7.96
N VAL A 433 -13.99 41.78 8.87
CA VAL A 433 -15.28 41.48 9.51
C VAL A 433 -15.95 42.79 9.94
N PRO A 434 -17.29 42.92 9.84
CA PRO A 434 -18.01 44.02 10.48
C PRO A 434 -17.96 43.84 12.01
N LEU A 435 -17.22 44.70 12.70
CA LEU A 435 -17.05 44.62 14.16
C LEU A 435 -18.19 45.35 14.89
N PRO A 436 -18.64 44.85 16.06
CA PRO A 436 -19.71 45.49 16.83
C PRO A 436 -19.35 46.91 17.32
N LEU A 437 -18.06 47.18 17.58
CA LEU A 437 -17.57 48.45 18.13
C LEU A 437 -17.24 49.52 17.07
N LEU A 438 -17.16 49.14 15.78
CA LEU A 438 -16.72 50.03 14.70
C LEU A 438 -17.73 49.98 13.56
N ARG A 439 -18.82 50.74 13.67
CA ARG A 439 -19.74 50.97 12.55
C ARG A 439 -19.05 51.87 11.54
N LEU A 440 -18.73 51.33 10.36
CA LEU A 440 -18.11 52.14 9.31
C LEU A 440 -19.16 53.09 8.73
N PRO A 441 -18.88 54.40 8.64
CA PRO A 441 -19.79 55.34 7.98
C PRO A 441 -19.94 54.99 6.49
N CYS A 442 -21.08 55.34 5.90
CA CYS A 442 -21.35 55.31 4.46
C CYS A 442 -21.26 53.91 3.79
N GLY A 443 -22.01 52.92 4.28
CA GLY A 443 -22.14 51.61 3.60
C GLY A 443 -20.89 50.71 3.68
N GLY A 444 -19.87 51.09 4.47
CA GLY A 444 -18.65 50.30 4.66
C GLY A 444 -18.91 48.91 5.26
N ASP A 445 -19.95 48.75 6.08
CA ASP A 445 -20.38 47.47 6.63
C ASP A 445 -20.84 46.50 5.53
N ALA A 446 -21.57 46.98 4.50
CA ALA A 446 -22.01 46.15 3.38
C ALA A 446 -20.83 45.66 2.54
N PHE A 447 -19.82 46.52 2.33
CA PHE A 447 -18.59 46.15 1.63
C PHE A 447 -17.76 45.13 2.43
N ALA A 448 -17.65 45.31 3.75
CA ALA A 448 -16.98 44.34 4.63
C ALA A 448 -17.69 42.97 4.61
N CYS A 449 -19.02 42.94 4.61
CA CYS A 449 -19.82 41.71 4.46
C CYS A 449 -19.59 41.04 3.10
N ALA A 450 -19.54 41.81 2.01
CA ALA A 450 -19.24 41.27 0.69
C ALA A 450 -17.84 40.61 0.65
N LEU A 451 -16.84 41.23 1.29
CA LEU A 451 -15.49 40.67 1.41
C LEU A 451 -15.42 39.40 2.26
N MET A 452 -16.36 39.17 3.19
CA MET A 452 -16.40 37.93 3.96
C MET A 452 -16.66 36.69 3.09
N PHE A 453 -17.37 36.82 1.97
CA PHE A 453 -17.55 35.71 1.04
C PHE A 453 -16.25 35.27 0.36
N LEU A 454 -15.20 36.12 0.32
CA LEU A 454 -13.88 35.72 -0.17
C LEU A 454 -13.27 34.60 0.68
N ARG A 455 -13.71 34.42 1.94
CA ARG A 455 -13.26 33.32 2.83
C ARG A 455 -13.58 31.93 2.26
N LEU A 456 -14.48 31.82 1.27
CA LEU A 456 -14.76 30.57 0.54
C LEU A 456 -13.55 30.03 -0.26
N TYR A 457 -12.43 30.75 -0.36
CA TYR A 457 -11.17 30.23 -0.91
C TYR A 457 -10.66 28.96 -0.19
N TRP A 458 -11.09 28.72 1.05
CA TRP A 458 -10.80 27.47 1.78
C TRP A 458 -11.41 26.24 1.11
N LEU A 459 -12.53 26.38 0.39
CA LEU A 459 -13.22 25.27 -0.26
C LEU A 459 -12.34 24.52 -1.29
N PRO A 460 -11.77 25.16 -2.33
CA PRO A 460 -10.90 24.47 -3.28
C PRO A 460 -9.62 23.91 -2.62
N ARG A 461 -9.15 24.52 -1.52
CA ARG A 461 -8.00 24.01 -0.74
C ARG A 461 -8.34 22.72 0.00
N VAL A 462 -9.50 22.65 0.66
CA VAL A 462 -9.98 21.43 1.33
C VAL A 462 -10.25 20.32 0.31
N LEU A 463 -10.90 20.65 -0.82
CA LEU A 463 -11.10 19.70 -1.92
C LEU A 463 -9.78 19.11 -2.41
N HIS A 464 -8.75 19.94 -2.56
CA HIS A 464 -7.40 19.48 -2.90
C HIS A 464 -6.80 18.53 -1.87
N LEU A 465 -6.83 18.90 -0.58
CA LEU A 465 -6.25 18.09 0.50
C LEU A 465 -7.01 16.78 0.75
N ARG A 466 -8.31 16.72 0.42
CA ARG A 466 -9.13 15.50 0.49
C ARG A 466 -8.98 14.62 -0.74
N SER A 467 -8.57 15.19 -1.87
CA SER A 467 -8.39 14.43 -3.10
C SER A 467 -7.32 13.35 -2.97
N ARG A 468 -7.58 12.19 -3.56
CA ARG A 468 -6.59 11.10 -3.67
C ARG A 468 -5.31 11.53 -4.39
N LEU A 469 -5.42 12.50 -5.30
CA LEU A 469 -4.29 13.08 -6.03
C LEU A 469 -3.24 13.71 -5.09
N SER A 470 -3.68 14.37 -4.00
CA SER A 470 -2.77 14.99 -3.04
C SER A 470 -2.31 14.04 -1.93
N THR A 471 -2.96 12.89 -1.75
CA THR A 471 -2.70 11.97 -0.63
C THR A 471 -1.93 10.72 -1.05
N ASP A 472 -2.22 10.18 -2.24
CA ASP A 472 -1.58 8.97 -2.75
C ASP A 472 -0.15 9.24 -3.26
N ALA A 473 0.80 8.46 -2.77
CA ALA A 473 2.20 8.55 -3.20
C ALA A 473 2.38 8.15 -4.68
N ALA A 474 1.62 7.16 -5.16
CA ALA A 474 1.65 6.74 -6.56
C ALA A 474 1.20 7.87 -7.49
N ALA A 475 0.11 8.56 -7.15
CA ALA A 475 -0.39 9.71 -7.91
C ALA A 475 0.64 10.85 -7.97
N LYS A 476 1.30 11.14 -6.84
CA LYS A 476 2.40 12.13 -6.79
C LYS A 476 3.61 11.70 -7.60
N SER A 477 3.95 10.41 -7.62
CA SER A 477 5.06 9.88 -8.41
C SER A 477 4.80 10.03 -9.90
N ILE A 478 3.60 9.67 -10.36
CA ILE A 478 3.21 9.84 -11.77
C ILE A 478 3.19 11.32 -12.15
N ALA A 479 2.65 12.18 -11.29
CA ALA A 479 2.66 13.62 -11.52
C ALA A 479 4.11 14.18 -11.57
N GLY A 480 5.00 13.69 -10.71
CA GLY A 480 6.43 14.03 -10.70
C GLY A 480 7.15 13.59 -11.98
N LEU A 481 6.91 12.36 -12.45
CA LEU A 481 7.47 11.83 -13.69
C LEU A 481 7.05 12.68 -14.91
N ASN A 482 5.82 13.18 -14.91
CA ASN A 482 5.31 14.05 -15.96
C ASN A 482 5.56 15.55 -15.70
N CYS A 483 6.33 15.89 -14.66
CA CYS A 483 6.59 17.28 -14.24
C CYS A 483 5.31 18.14 -14.03
N VAL A 484 4.19 17.51 -13.68
CA VAL A 484 2.92 18.18 -13.42
C VAL A 484 2.79 18.50 -11.93
N LYS A 485 2.58 19.78 -11.61
CA LYS A 485 2.27 20.20 -10.25
C LYS A 485 0.81 19.87 -9.91
N THR A 486 0.60 19.07 -8.88
CA THR A 486 -0.74 18.76 -8.36
C THR A 486 -1.27 19.95 -7.56
N ASP A 487 -1.72 20.99 -8.24
CA ASP A 487 -2.26 22.21 -7.61
C ASP A 487 -3.80 22.20 -7.58
N THR A 488 -4.41 23.15 -6.87
CA THR A 488 -5.87 23.33 -6.83
C THR A 488 -6.45 23.59 -8.23
N ARG A 489 -5.72 24.30 -9.10
CA ARG A 489 -6.10 24.56 -10.49
C ARG A 489 -6.22 23.27 -11.31
N PHE A 490 -5.27 22.35 -11.13
CA PHE A 490 -5.31 21.05 -11.79
C PHE A 490 -6.51 20.22 -11.30
N LEU A 491 -6.82 20.28 -10.00
CA LEU A 491 -8.01 19.62 -9.46
C LEU A 491 -9.31 20.18 -10.04
N LEU A 492 -9.46 21.51 -10.09
CA LEU A 492 -10.65 22.15 -10.66
C LEU A 492 -10.82 21.80 -12.14
N LYS A 493 -9.73 21.84 -12.93
CA LYS A 493 -9.73 21.40 -14.32
C LYS A 493 -10.18 19.94 -14.47
N ARG A 494 -9.71 19.06 -13.58
CA ARG A 494 -10.12 17.65 -13.55
C ARG A 494 -11.60 17.48 -13.22
N MET A 495 -12.14 18.21 -12.24
CA MET A 495 -13.56 18.13 -11.88
C MET A 495 -14.45 18.59 -13.04
N LEU A 496 -14.07 19.69 -13.68
CA LEU A 496 -14.76 20.20 -14.86
C LEU A 496 -14.72 19.20 -16.03
N PHE A 497 -13.60 18.49 -16.22
CA PHE A 497 -13.48 17.48 -17.29
C PHE A 497 -14.29 16.21 -17.01
N LEU A 498 -14.28 15.70 -15.78
CA LEU A 498 -14.96 14.44 -15.43
C LEU A 498 -16.47 14.62 -15.26
N HIS A 499 -16.90 15.70 -14.59
CA HIS A 499 -18.30 15.97 -14.27
C HIS A 499 -18.66 17.43 -14.58
N PRO A 500 -18.66 17.84 -15.87
CA PRO A 500 -18.85 19.24 -16.26
C PRO A 500 -20.21 19.78 -15.82
N GLY A 501 -21.30 19.03 -16.05
CA GLY A 501 -22.67 19.46 -15.72
C GLY A 501 -22.84 19.79 -14.23
N PRO A 502 -22.68 18.81 -13.31
CA PRO A 502 -22.85 19.07 -11.87
C PRO A 502 -21.91 20.18 -11.34
N THR A 503 -20.67 20.25 -11.83
CA THR A 503 -19.70 21.26 -11.40
C THR A 503 -20.11 22.67 -11.81
N LEU A 504 -20.55 22.84 -13.07
CA LEU A 504 -21.04 24.12 -13.60
C LEU A 504 -22.35 24.54 -12.94
N SER A 505 -23.32 23.63 -12.83
CA SER A 505 -24.60 23.91 -12.20
C SER A 505 -24.44 24.33 -10.74
N ALA A 506 -23.59 23.64 -9.97
CA ALA A 506 -23.31 24.01 -8.59
C ALA A 506 -22.64 25.40 -8.49
N PHE A 507 -21.71 25.72 -9.39
CA PHE A 507 -21.07 27.03 -9.44
C PHE A 507 -22.08 28.15 -9.74
N VAL A 508 -22.90 27.98 -10.78
CA VAL A 508 -23.92 28.96 -11.18
C VAL A 508 -24.92 29.20 -10.06
N PHE A 509 -25.45 28.13 -9.47
CA PHE A 509 -26.43 28.23 -8.38
C PHE A 509 -25.84 28.93 -7.15
N CYS A 510 -24.61 28.56 -6.73
CA CYS A 510 -23.95 29.24 -5.61
C CYS A 510 -23.66 30.71 -5.92
N PHE A 511 -23.23 31.01 -7.16
CA PHE A 511 -22.95 32.37 -7.60
C PHE A 511 -24.22 33.24 -7.60
N TRP A 512 -25.36 32.70 -8.04
CA TRP A 512 -26.65 33.41 -7.98
C TRP A 512 -27.08 33.71 -6.54
N LEU A 513 -27.04 32.73 -5.64
CA LEU A 513 -27.43 32.94 -4.24
C LEU A 513 -26.52 33.96 -3.54
N ILE A 514 -25.20 33.82 -3.67
CA ILE A 514 -24.23 34.72 -3.04
C ILE A 514 -24.29 36.11 -3.68
N GLY A 515 -24.31 36.19 -5.01
CA GLY A 515 -24.37 37.45 -5.73
C GLY A 515 -25.65 38.24 -5.47
N ALA A 516 -26.80 37.55 -5.40
CA ALA A 516 -28.08 38.18 -5.05
C ALA A 516 -28.05 38.75 -3.64
N TYR A 517 -27.48 38.01 -2.69
CA TYR A 517 -27.34 38.49 -1.32
C TYR A 517 -26.40 39.70 -1.22
N ILE A 518 -25.25 39.68 -1.89
CA ILE A 518 -24.31 40.82 -1.93
C ILE A 518 -24.98 42.04 -2.59
N LEU A 519 -25.74 41.83 -3.67
CA LEU A 519 -26.46 42.90 -4.35
C LEU A 519 -27.51 43.54 -3.43
N ARG A 520 -28.28 42.73 -2.68
CA ARG A 520 -29.22 43.22 -1.66
C ARG A 520 -28.51 44.04 -0.58
N LEU A 521 -27.35 43.59 -0.10
CA LEU A 521 -26.57 44.33 0.89
C LEU A 521 -26.11 45.69 0.37
N CYS A 522 -25.73 45.77 -0.92
CA CYS A 522 -25.27 47.02 -1.52
C CYS A 522 -26.38 48.01 -1.85
N GLU A 523 -27.61 47.55 -2.09
CA GLU A 523 -28.76 48.40 -2.43
C GLU A 523 -29.69 48.66 -1.24
N SER A 524 -29.36 48.17 -0.05
CA SER A 524 -30.16 48.36 1.16
C SER A 524 -30.04 49.79 1.71
N ASN A 525 -30.76 50.74 1.11
CA ASN A 525 -31.08 52.02 1.73
C ASN A 525 -32.48 51.96 2.35
N ASP A 526 -32.71 52.72 3.43
CA ASP A 526 -33.87 52.67 4.35
C ASP A 526 -35.29 52.88 3.73
N GLU A 527 -35.42 53.06 2.40
CA GLU A 527 -36.72 53.10 1.72
C GLU A 527 -37.15 51.69 1.30
N MET A 528 -37.90 51.07 2.21
CA MET A 528 -38.46 49.72 2.10
C MET A 528 -39.30 49.49 0.83
N ASP A 529 -39.03 48.36 0.18
CA ASP A 529 -39.93 47.47 -0.60
C ASP A 529 -39.52 47.15 -2.05
N VAL A 530 -38.56 47.85 -2.66
CA VAL A 530 -38.24 47.60 -4.08
C VAL A 530 -37.29 46.40 -4.30
N LEU A 531 -36.38 46.09 -3.37
CA LEU A 531 -35.39 45.00 -3.52
C LEU A 531 -35.56 43.88 -2.47
N SER A 532 -36.70 43.18 -2.52
CA SER A 532 -36.83 41.86 -1.88
C SER A 532 -35.73 40.91 -2.37
N TYR A 533 -35.30 39.94 -1.55
CA TYR A 533 -34.28 38.96 -1.97
C TYR A 533 -34.64 38.27 -3.29
N TYR A 534 -35.93 37.99 -3.50
CA TYR A 534 -36.45 37.43 -4.75
C TYR A 534 -36.21 38.34 -5.96
N ASN A 535 -36.36 39.66 -5.80
CA ASN A 535 -36.12 40.64 -6.85
C ASN A 535 -34.62 40.72 -7.20
N THR A 536 -33.74 40.70 -6.19
CA THR A 536 -32.29 40.65 -6.43
C THR A 536 -31.84 39.33 -7.05
N LEU A 537 -32.48 38.21 -6.71
CA LEU A 537 -32.22 36.91 -7.31
C LEU A 537 -32.65 36.89 -8.78
N TRP A 538 -33.85 37.40 -9.08
CA TRP A 538 -34.35 37.58 -10.43
C TRP A 538 -33.39 38.42 -11.28
N MET A 539 -33.01 39.60 -10.77
CA MET A 539 -32.10 40.50 -11.44
C MET A 539 -30.72 39.85 -11.69
N MET A 540 -30.19 39.09 -10.72
CA MET A 540 -28.94 38.36 -10.88
C MET A 540 -29.01 37.30 -11.97
N CYS A 541 -30.09 36.52 -12.03
CA CYS A 541 -30.31 35.52 -13.08
C CYS A 541 -30.38 36.16 -14.47
N VAL A 542 -31.19 37.22 -14.61
CA VAL A 542 -31.39 37.95 -15.88
C VAL A 542 -30.09 38.60 -16.37
N THR A 543 -29.32 39.20 -15.46
CA THR A 543 -28.02 39.81 -15.77
C THR A 543 -26.97 38.76 -16.14
N PHE A 544 -26.92 37.64 -15.40
CA PHE A 544 -26.00 36.54 -15.67
C PHE A 544 -26.26 35.88 -17.04
N LEU A 545 -27.54 35.77 -17.42
CA LEU A 545 -27.95 35.28 -18.74
C LEU A 545 -27.87 36.35 -19.84
N THR A 546 -27.39 37.56 -19.52
CA THR A 546 -27.23 38.68 -20.46
C THR A 546 -28.54 39.10 -21.16
N ILE A 547 -29.70 38.91 -20.50
CA ILE A 547 -31.01 39.29 -21.04
C ILE A 547 -31.28 40.78 -20.78
N GLY A 548 -31.17 41.21 -19.51
CA GLY A 548 -31.27 42.62 -19.11
C GLY A 548 -32.60 43.31 -19.42
N TYR A 549 -33.73 42.82 -18.89
CA TYR A 549 -35.06 43.43 -19.12
C TYR A 549 -35.16 44.90 -18.70
N GLY A 550 -34.45 45.31 -17.64
CA GLY A 550 -34.44 46.70 -17.14
C GLY A 550 -35.63 47.05 -16.24
N ASP A 551 -36.44 46.06 -15.87
CA ASP A 551 -37.52 46.14 -14.87
C ASP A 551 -37.00 46.44 -13.46
N ILE A 552 -35.86 45.84 -13.09
CA ILE A 552 -35.16 46.07 -11.83
C ILE A 552 -33.68 46.30 -12.14
N TYR A 553 -33.11 47.38 -11.59
CA TYR A 553 -31.73 47.78 -11.86
C TYR A 553 -31.06 48.39 -10.61
N PRO A 554 -29.72 48.29 -10.49
CA PRO A 554 -29.01 48.74 -9.30
C PRO A 554 -28.78 50.25 -9.35
N MET A 555 -29.11 50.92 -8.26
CA MET A 555 -28.97 52.36 -8.15
C MET A 555 -27.59 52.74 -7.63
N THR A 556 -27.03 51.94 -6.72
CA THR A 556 -25.75 52.23 -6.07
C THR A 556 -24.55 51.88 -6.95
N ALA A 557 -23.42 52.57 -6.70
CA ALA A 557 -22.16 52.26 -7.37
C ALA A 557 -21.70 50.82 -7.09
N CYS A 558 -21.89 50.31 -5.85
CA CYS A 558 -21.56 48.93 -5.52
C CYS A 558 -22.43 47.93 -6.32
N GLY A 559 -23.75 48.12 -6.36
CA GLY A 559 -24.66 47.23 -7.10
C GLY A 559 -24.37 47.21 -8.60
N ARG A 560 -24.03 48.36 -9.19
CA ARG A 560 -23.61 48.44 -10.61
C ARG A 560 -22.33 47.66 -10.88
N ILE A 561 -21.32 47.76 -10.00
CA ILE A 561 -20.09 46.97 -10.12
C ILE A 561 -20.41 45.48 -10.06
N MET A 562 -21.28 45.06 -9.14
CA MET A 562 -21.71 43.67 -9.02
C MET A 562 -22.47 43.16 -10.26
N ALA A 563 -23.32 44.00 -10.86
CA ALA A 563 -24.01 43.67 -12.11
C ALA A 563 -23.03 43.50 -13.29
N ILE A 564 -22.03 44.38 -13.42
CA ILE A 564 -20.98 44.25 -14.44
C ILE A 564 -20.19 42.95 -14.27
N VAL A 565 -19.74 42.66 -13.05
CA VAL A 565 -19.02 41.41 -12.73
C VAL A 565 -19.87 40.20 -13.05
N THR A 566 -21.16 40.25 -12.71
CA THR A 566 -22.13 39.18 -13.01
C THR A 566 -22.28 38.94 -14.51
N GLY A 567 -22.38 39.99 -15.32
CA GLY A 567 -22.44 39.88 -16.78
C GLY A 567 -21.16 39.25 -17.36
N ILE A 568 -19.98 39.69 -16.92
CA ILE A 568 -18.69 39.13 -17.37
C ILE A 568 -18.60 37.63 -17.02
N VAL A 569 -18.92 37.26 -15.77
CA VAL A 569 -18.90 35.86 -15.33
C VAL A 569 -19.93 35.04 -16.12
N GLY A 570 -21.11 35.60 -16.39
CA GLY A 570 -22.16 34.99 -17.21
C GLY A 570 -21.67 34.62 -18.60
N VAL A 571 -21.05 35.57 -19.32
CA VAL A 571 -20.45 35.34 -20.64
C VAL A 571 -19.35 34.27 -20.60
N CYS A 572 -18.47 34.31 -19.59
CA CYS A 572 -17.44 33.29 -19.41
C CYS A 572 -18.05 31.89 -19.20
N VAL A 573 -19.07 31.76 -18.35
CA VAL A 573 -19.73 30.48 -18.10
C VAL A 573 -20.49 30.00 -19.33
N ALA A 574 -21.18 30.88 -20.07
CA ALA A 574 -21.84 30.54 -21.31
C ALA A 574 -20.86 29.97 -22.34
N SER A 575 -19.69 30.59 -22.51
CA SER A 575 -18.65 30.09 -23.41
C SER A 575 -18.13 28.70 -23.01
N MET A 576 -18.04 28.43 -21.71
CA MET A 576 -17.62 27.15 -21.17
C MET A 576 -18.69 26.07 -21.37
N ILE A 577 -19.98 26.42 -21.22
CA ILE A 577 -21.10 25.52 -21.50
C ILE A 577 -21.12 25.12 -22.97
N VAL A 578 -20.92 26.06 -23.89
CA VAL A 578 -20.80 25.77 -25.33
C VAL A 578 -19.69 24.76 -25.59
N ALA A 579 -18.50 24.95 -25.01
CA ALA A 579 -17.40 24.01 -25.15
C ALA A 579 -17.74 22.60 -24.63
N VAL A 580 -18.42 22.51 -23.48
CA VAL A 580 -18.88 21.23 -22.91
C VAL A 580 -19.91 20.55 -23.82
N ILE A 581 -20.87 21.30 -24.36
CA ILE A 581 -21.90 20.79 -25.26
C ILE A 581 -21.24 20.24 -26.54
N VAL A 582 -20.30 20.97 -27.14
CA VAL A 582 -19.55 20.51 -28.32
C VAL A 582 -18.84 19.19 -28.05
N GLN A 583 -18.18 19.07 -26.89
CA GLN A 583 -17.50 17.84 -26.48
C GLN A 583 -18.47 16.66 -26.22
N LYS A 584 -19.71 16.95 -25.81
CA LYS A 584 -20.73 15.92 -25.56
C LYS A 584 -21.48 15.48 -26.82
N ILE A 585 -21.61 16.37 -27.80
CA ILE A 585 -22.22 16.08 -29.10
C ILE A 585 -21.22 15.37 -30.02
N SER A 586 -19.92 15.62 -29.87
CA SER A 586 -18.90 14.93 -30.66
C SER A 586 -18.97 13.42 -30.44
N LEU A 587 -19.09 12.67 -31.53
CA LEU A 587 -19.08 11.21 -31.52
C LEU A 587 -17.76 10.70 -30.94
N SER A 588 -17.83 9.65 -30.13
CA SER A 588 -16.62 8.93 -29.71
C SER A 588 -15.97 8.22 -30.89
N GLN A 589 -14.67 7.94 -30.80
CA GLN A 589 -13.93 7.21 -31.84
C GLN A 589 -14.53 5.83 -32.17
N ALA A 590 -15.21 5.20 -31.21
CA ALA A 590 -15.88 3.93 -31.45
C ALA A 590 -17.19 4.12 -32.23
N GLU A 591 -18.01 5.10 -31.82
CA GLU A 591 -19.26 5.45 -32.52
C GLU A 591 -18.99 5.93 -33.95
N GLU A 592 -17.95 6.74 -34.14
CA GLU A 592 -17.52 7.20 -35.45
C GLU A 592 -17.14 6.03 -36.38
N ARG A 593 -16.41 5.03 -35.86
CA ARG A 593 -16.08 3.81 -36.61
C ARG A 593 -17.33 3.01 -36.99
N VAL A 594 -18.29 2.87 -36.08
CA VAL A 594 -19.56 2.20 -36.36
C VAL A 594 -20.35 2.98 -37.41
N HIS A 595 -20.44 4.31 -37.28
CA HIS A 595 -21.11 5.18 -38.24
C HIS A 595 -20.47 5.08 -39.63
N LYS A 596 -19.14 5.12 -39.72
CA LYS A 596 -18.39 4.94 -40.98
C LYS A 596 -18.64 3.57 -41.61
N PHE A 597 -18.65 2.50 -40.82
CA PHE A 597 -18.97 1.16 -41.29
C PHE A 597 -20.42 1.04 -41.82
N MET A 598 -21.38 1.62 -41.09
CA MET A 598 -22.79 1.68 -41.52
C MET A 598 -22.96 2.51 -42.79
N ALA A 599 -22.24 3.63 -42.93
CA ALA A 599 -22.24 4.43 -44.14
C ALA A 599 -21.68 3.63 -45.33
N LYS A 600 -20.55 2.93 -45.16
CA LYS A 600 -19.95 2.08 -46.20
C LYS A 600 -20.89 0.98 -46.67
N THR A 601 -21.56 0.29 -45.75
CA THR A 601 -22.55 -0.75 -46.11
C THR A 601 -23.77 -0.16 -46.82
N LYS A 602 -24.26 1.01 -46.40
CA LYS A 602 -25.35 1.73 -47.06
C LYS A 602 -24.97 2.18 -48.47
N PHE A 603 -23.77 2.74 -48.66
CA PHE A 603 -23.26 3.12 -49.98
C PHE A 603 -23.13 1.91 -50.90
N SER A 604 -22.58 0.79 -50.41
CA SER A 604 -22.47 -0.44 -51.20
C SER A 604 -23.83 -0.96 -51.66
N LYS A 605 -24.84 -0.98 -50.77
CA LYS A 605 -26.21 -1.37 -51.12
C LYS A 605 -26.82 -0.44 -52.16
N LYS A 606 -26.74 0.88 -51.96
CA LYS A 606 -27.24 1.87 -52.92
C LYS A 606 -26.55 1.76 -54.27
N LEU A 607 -25.23 1.55 -54.28
CA LEU A 607 -24.46 1.38 -55.50
C LEU A 607 -24.92 0.15 -56.28
N LYS A 608 -25.11 -0.99 -55.61
CA LYS A 608 -25.63 -2.23 -56.23
C LYS A 608 -27.03 -2.03 -56.81
N VAL A 609 -27.94 -1.41 -56.06
CA VAL A 609 -29.32 -1.15 -56.52
C VAL A 609 -29.34 -0.20 -57.72
N THR A 610 -28.60 0.91 -57.66
CA THR A 610 -28.54 1.86 -58.78
C THR A 610 -27.84 1.26 -59.99
N ALA A 611 -26.79 0.45 -59.80
CA ALA A 611 -26.15 -0.28 -60.90
C ALA A 611 -27.11 -1.29 -61.55
N ALA A 612 -27.88 -2.03 -60.75
CA ALA A 612 -28.92 -2.93 -61.26
C ALA A 612 -29.97 -2.14 -62.07
N ARG A 613 -30.42 -0.98 -61.58
CA ARG A 613 -31.34 -0.11 -62.33
C ARG A 613 -30.76 0.34 -63.67
N VAL A 614 -29.48 0.72 -63.72
CA VAL A 614 -28.82 1.06 -65.00
C VAL A 614 -28.86 -0.12 -65.96
N LEU A 615 -28.56 -1.34 -65.50
CA LEU A 615 -28.61 -2.54 -66.34
C LEU A 615 -30.04 -2.85 -66.82
N THR A 616 -31.01 -2.80 -65.91
CA THR A 616 -32.43 -3.05 -66.21
C THR A 616 -32.97 -2.07 -67.24
N GLU A 617 -32.74 -0.77 -67.06
CA GLU A 617 -33.18 0.25 -68.02
C GLU A 617 -32.43 0.13 -69.35
N SER A 618 -31.13 -0.19 -69.32
CA SER A 618 -30.34 -0.43 -70.55
C SER A 618 -30.88 -1.61 -71.36
N TRP A 619 -31.28 -2.69 -70.69
CA TRP A 619 -31.91 -3.84 -71.34
C TRP A 619 -33.30 -3.49 -71.90
N PHE A 620 -34.12 -2.72 -71.15
CA PHE A 620 -35.42 -2.26 -71.65
C PHE A 620 -35.31 -1.31 -72.85
N VAL A 621 -34.26 -0.48 -72.92
CA VAL A 621 -33.94 0.35 -74.09
C VAL A 621 -33.63 -0.54 -75.30
N TYR A 622 -32.82 -1.60 -75.13
CA TYR A 622 -32.53 -2.56 -76.19
C TYR A 622 -33.78 -3.33 -76.64
N LYS A 623 -34.58 -3.84 -75.69
CA LYS A 623 -35.80 -4.62 -75.95
C LYS A 623 -36.88 -3.82 -76.66
N ASN A 624 -37.10 -2.56 -76.28
CA ASN A 624 -38.18 -1.72 -76.82
C ASN A 624 -37.74 -0.86 -78.02
N ARG A 625 -36.65 -1.21 -78.72
CA ARG A 625 -36.10 -0.42 -79.82
C ARG A 625 -37.09 -0.15 -80.96
N GLN A 626 -38.09 -1.02 -81.13
CA GLN A 626 -39.12 -0.91 -82.17
C GLN A 626 -40.32 -0.01 -81.76
N ASN A 627 -40.48 0.33 -80.48
CA ASN A 627 -41.61 1.12 -79.97
C ASN A 627 -41.14 2.50 -79.47
N PRO A 628 -41.36 3.60 -80.23
CA PRO A 628 -40.72 4.89 -79.98
C PRO A 628 -41.10 5.54 -78.64
N ASP A 629 -42.36 5.44 -78.21
CA ASP A 629 -42.83 6.05 -76.96
C ASP A 629 -42.22 5.36 -75.73
N LYS A 630 -42.20 4.02 -75.74
CA LYS A 630 -41.55 3.22 -74.67
C LYS A 630 -40.03 3.38 -74.68
N LEU A 631 -39.42 3.51 -75.86
CA LEU A 631 -37.99 3.74 -76.00
C LEU A 631 -37.57 5.07 -75.35
N LYS A 632 -38.27 6.17 -75.65
CA LYS A 632 -37.99 7.50 -75.08
C LYS A 632 -38.16 7.50 -73.55
N TYR A 633 -39.19 6.81 -73.05
CA TYR A 633 -39.42 6.65 -71.61
C TYR A 633 -38.24 5.93 -70.90
N HIS A 634 -37.81 4.77 -71.41
CA HIS A 634 -36.72 4.01 -70.82
C HIS A 634 -35.35 4.69 -71.00
N GLN A 635 -35.12 5.43 -72.09
CA GLN A 635 -33.91 6.24 -72.27
C GLN A 635 -33.79 7.37 -71.24
N CYS A 636 -34.89 8.07 -70.95
CA CYS A 636 -34.92 9.10 -69.91
C CYS A 636 -34.57 8.50 -68.52
N ARG A 637 -35.17 7.34 -68.19
CA ARG A 637 -34.87 6.62 -66.94
C ARG A 637 -33.46 6.07 -66.88
N GLN A 638 -32.92 5.58 -68.00
CA GLN A 638 -31.52 5.13 -68.10
C GLN A 638 -30.55 6.29 -67.82
N ASN A 639 -30.77 7.46 -68.44
CA ASN A 639 -29.95 8.65 -68.21
C ASN A 639 -30.03 9.12 -66.75
N ALA A 640 -31.23 9.12 -66.15
CA ALA A 640 -31.41 9.41 -64.73
C ALA A 640 -30.67 8.42 -63.82
N ALA A 641 -30.71 7.11 -64.14
CA ALA A 641 -30.00 6.07 -63.40
C ALA A 641 -28.47 6.20 -63.54
N ILE A 642 -27.95 6.52 -64.73
CA ILE A 642 -26.52 6.77 -64.97
C ILE A 642 -26.05 7.98 -64.18
N TYR A 643 -26.81 9.08 -64.19
CA TYR A 643 -26.50 10.26 -63.40
C TYR A 643 -26.48 9.92 -61.90
N ALA A 644 -27.49 9.21 -61.41
CA ALA A 644 -27.54 8.76 -60.02
C ALA A 644 -26.35 7.86 -59.64
N LEU A 645 -25.93 6.97 -60.54
CA LEU A 645 -24.76 6.10 -60.30
C LEU A 645 -23.45 6.90 -60.23
N ARG A 646 -23.27 7.86 -61.15
CA ARG A 646 -22.10 8.76 -61.16
C ARG A 646 -22.04 9.62 -59.89
N LYS A 647 -23.19 10.16 -59.47
CA LYS A 647 -23.32 10.91 -58.22
C LYS A 647 -22.94 10.06 -57.01
N LEU A 648 -23.50 8.85 -56.89
CA LEU A 648 -23.17 7.91 -55.80
C LEU A 648 -21.69 7.53 -55.78
N ARG A 649 -21.06 7.29 -56.94
CA ARG A 649 -19.62 7.01 -57.02
C ARG A 649 -18.76 8.22 -56.62
N LYS A 650 -19.20 9.44 -56.93
CA LYS A 650 -18.52 10.67 -56.48
C LYS A 650 -18.60 10.80 -54.96
N GLU A 651 -19.80 10.66 -54.39
CA GLU A 651 -20.02 10.69 -52.93
C GLU A 651 -19.19 9.62 -52.21
N GLN A 652 -19.15 8.40 -52.74
CA GLN A 652 -18.34 7.32 -52.18
C GLN A 652 -16.84 7.65 -52.17
N ARG A 653 -16.31 8.28 -53.23
CA ARG A 653 -14.90 8.69 -53.29
C ARG A 653 -14.58 9.81 -52.29
N MET A 654 -15.47 10.78 -52.15
CA MET A 654 -15.30 11.85 -51.15
C MET A 654 -15.29 11.27 -49.73
N PHE A 655 -16.21 10.35 -49.44
CA PHE A 655 -16.25 9.63 -48.16
C PHE A 655 -14.96 8.85 -47.88
N HIS A 656 -14.41 8.13 -48.88
CA HIS A 656 -13.13 7.42 -48.71
C HIS A 656 -11.92 8.34 -48.53
N ALA A 657 -11.91 9.52 -49.18
CA ALA A 657 -10.84 10.50 -48.99
C ALA A 657 -10.84 11.07 -47.56
N GLU A 658 -12.02 11.35 -47.01
CA GLU A 658 -12.19 11.83 -45.64
C GLU A 658 -11.83 10.77 -44.58
N ASP A 659 -12.17 9.51 -44.85
CA ASP A 659 -11.76 8.36 -44.03
C ASP A 659 -10.23 8.24 -43.93
N ASN A 660 -9.52 8.37 -45.05
CA ASN A 660 -8.05 8.23 -45.08
C ASN A 660 -7.36 9.34 -44.27
N CYS A 661 -7.79 10.60 -44.42
CA CYS A 661 -7.17 11.74 -43.72
C CYS A 661 -7.35 11.75 -42.18
N THR A 662 -8.31 10.97 -41.65
CA THR A 662 -8.66 10.98 -40.21
C THR A 662 -8.29 9.69 -39.48
N SER A 663 -7.70 8.70 -40.15
CA SER A 663 -7.67 7.36 -39.59
C SER A 663 -6.52 7.12 -38.61
N ILE A 664 -6.88 6.89 -37.34
CA ILE A 664 -6.03 6.19 -36.36
C ILE A 664 -5.66 4.78 -36.87
N ASP A 665 -6.44 4.23 -37.81
CA ASP A 665 -6.14 2.99 -38.51
C ASP A 665 -4.83 3.09 -39.30
N GLU A 666 -4.49 4.24 -39.88
CA GLU A 666 -3.16 4.47 -40.48
C GLU A 666 -2.05 4.45 -39.41
N VAL A 667 -2.29 4.99 -38.21
CA VAL A 667 -1.30 4.92 -37.11
C VAL A 667 -1.12 3.46 -36.63
N ALA A 668 -2.21 2.70 -36.53
CA ALA A 668 -2.16 1.27 -36.20
C ALA A 668 -1.47 0.44 -37.31
N ARG A 669 -1.74 0.75 -38.58
CA ARG A 669 -1.10 0.12 -39.73
C ARG A 669 0.37 0.47 -39.81
N THR A 670 0.75 1.73 -39.63
CA THR A 670 2.16 2.16 -39.64
C THR A 670 2.94 1.55 -38.50
N THR A 671 2.38 1.46 -37.28
CA THR A 671 3.01 0.74 -36.17
C THR A 671 3.18 -0.75 -36.48
N THR A 672 2.15 -1.40 -37.05
CA THR A 672 2.23 -2.81 -37.46
C THR A 672 3.29 -3.02 -38.55
N ASN A 673 3.28 -2.19 -39.59
CA ASN A 673 4.27 -2.22 -40.68
C ASN A 673 5.68 -1.97 -40.14
N MET A 674 5.84 -1.08 -39.17
CA MET A 674 7.12 -0.82 -38.51
C MET A 674 7.59 -2.06 -37.75
N PHE A 675 6.71 -2.76 -37.01
CA PHE A 675 7.06 -4.02 -36.37
C PHE A 675 7.48 -5.09 -37.38
N GLU A 676 6.78 -5.19 -38.52
CA GLU A 676 7.17 -6.11 -39.58
C GLU A 676 8.53 -5.75 -40.19
N LEU A 677 8.78 -4.48 -40.46
CA LEU A 677 10.07 -3.97 -40.96
C LEU A 677 11.21 -4.24 -39.98
N VAL A 678 11.01 -4.00 -38.69
CA VAL A 678 12.02 -4.31 -37.66
C VAL A 678 12.28 -5.81 -37.58
N ARG A 679 11.23 -6.63 -37.71
CA ARG A 679 11.36 -8.09 -37.72
C ARG A 679 12.12 -8.58 -38.95
N THR A 680 11.82 -8.07 -40.14
CA THR A 680 12.53 -8.43 -41.37
C THR A 680 13.98 -7.97 -41.33
N GLN A 681 14.25 -6.77 -40.80
CA GLN A 681 15.60 -6.26 -40.58
C GLN A 681 16.38 -7.15 -39.60
N GLY A 682 15.77 -7.60 -38.50
CA GLY A 682 16.40 -8.55 -37.57
C GLY A 682 16.74 -9.90 -38.23
N CYS A 683 15.83 -10.43 -39.04
CA CYS A 683 16.05 -11.66 -39.82
C CYS A 683 17.21 -11.51 -40.81
N LEU A 684 17.26 -10.39 -41.55
CA LEU A 684 18.34 -10.07 -42.48
C LEU A 684 19.68 -9.93 -41.75
N GLN A 685 19.70 -9.22 -40.62
CA GLN A 685 20.90 -9.03 -39.82
C GLN A 685 21.45 -10.35 -39.29
N GLN A 686 20.58 -11.26 -38.84
CA GLN A 686 20.99 -12.59 -38.41
C GLN A 686 21.60 -13.40 -39.57
N SER A 687 20.97 -13.37 -40.75
CA SER A 687 21.49 -14.04 -41.94
C SER A 687 22.85 -13.48 -42.39
N VAL A 688 23.04 -12.16 -42.33
CA VAL A 688 24.33 -11.51 -42.61
C VAL A 688 25.39 -11.95 -41.59
N ASN A 689 25.04 -12.05 -40.31
CA ASN A 689 25.96 -12.47 -39.26
C ASN A 689 26.39 -13.94 -39.41
N GLU A 690 25.46 -14.82 -39.81
CA GLU A 690 25.77 -16.22 -40.14
C GLU A 690 26.74 -16.32 -41.32
N ARG A 691 26.56 -15.50 -42.37
CA ARG A 691 27.49 -15.43 -43.50
C ARG A 691 28.86 -14.88 -43.10
N LEU A 692 28.91 -13.87 -42.24
CA LEU A 692 30.15 -13.31 -41.70
C LEU A 692 30.93 -14.33 -40.89
N ASN A 693 30.26 -15.06 -39.98
CA ASN A 693 30.88 -16.13 -39.20
C ASN A 693 31.41 -17.24 -40.11
N SER A 694 30.68 -17.59 -41.17
CA SER A 694 31.14 -18.56 -42.18
C SER A 694 32.41 -18.06 -42.90
N PHE A 695 32.44 -16.78 -43.30
CA PHE A 695 33.64 -16.18 -43.89
C PHE A 695 34.83 -16.12 -42.92
N GLU A 696 34.60 -15.77 -41.66
CA GLU A 696 35.63 -15.76 -40.63
C GLU A 696 36.21 -17.17 -40.40
N GLN A 697 35.35 -18.19 -40.43
CA GLN A 697 35.78 -19.58 -40.36
C GLN A 697 36.63 -19.98 -41.58
N GLN A 698 36.20 -19.60 -42.79
CA GLN A 698 36.97 -19.84 -44.01
C GLN A 698 38.33 -19.11 -44.01
N LEU A 699 38.38 -17.86 -43.53
CA LEU A 699 39.63 -17.10 -43.40
C LEU A 699 40.58 -17.75 -42.38
N ASN A 700 40.06 -18.22 -41.25
CA ASN A 700 40.85 -18.96 -40.27
C ASN A 700 41.41 -20.26 -40.85
N ASP A 701 40.65 -20.95 -41.68
CA ASP A 701 41.10 -22.19 -42.33
C ASP A 701 42.17 -21.90 -43.40
N ILE A 702 42.01 -20.83 -44.18
CA ILE A 702 43.06 -20.35 -45.11
C ILE A 702 44.32 -19.96 -44.35
N GLN A 703 44.20 -19.23 -43.24
CA GLN A 703 45.36 -18.82 -42.43
C GLN A 703 46.11 -20.02 -41.86
N LYS A 704 45.39 -21.03 -41.34
CA LYS A 704 46.00 -22.31 -40.93
C LYS A 704 46.68 -23.03 -42.09
N GLY A 705 46.08 -22.98 -43.29
CA GLY A 705 46.66 -23.53 -44.51
C GLY A 705 47.97 -22.84 -44.90
N ILE A 706 48.01 -21.50 -44.86
CA ILE A 706 49.21 -20.70 -45.11
C ILE A 706 50.29 -20.96 -44.05
N ASP A 707 49.93 -21.00 -42.77
CA ASP A 707 50.87 -21.33 -41.68
C ASP A 707 51.45 -22.75 -41.84
N GLY A 708 50.64 -23.69 -42.32
CA GLY A 708 51.08 -25.03 -42.69
C GLY A 708 52.07 -25.02 -43.86
N LEU A 709 51.79 -24.23 -44.90
CA LEU A 709 52.68 -24.03 -46.04
C LEU A 709 54.01 -23.38 -45.64
N ILE A 710 53.98 -22.32 -44.80
CA ILE A 710 55.17 -21.66 -44.27
C ILE A 710 56.04 -22.64 -43.49
N LYS A 711 55.44 -23.53 -42.69
CA LYS A 711 56.17 -24.59 -41.98
C LYS A 711 56.78 -25.66 -42.91
N SER A 712 56.22 -25.84 -44.10
CA SER A 712 56.68 -26.84 -45.08
C SER A 712 57.79 -26.34 -46.01
N ILE A 713 58.08 -25.03 -46.02
CA ILE A 713 59.20 -24.48 -46.78
C ILE A 713 60.51 -24.85 -46.06
N PRO A 714 61.41 -25.62 -46.70
CA PRO A 714 62.70 -25.95 -46.10
C PRO A 714 63.51 -24.67 -45.96
N LYS A 715 64.07 -24.42 -44.77
CA LYS A 715 65.07 -23.36 -44.59
C LYS A 715 66.31 -23.71 -45.43
N SER A 716 66.47 -23.08 -46.59
CA SER A 716 67.73 -23.12 -47.32
C SER A 716 68.79 -22.34 -46.54
N HIS A 717 69.95 -22.96 -46.43
CA HIS A 717 71.18 -22.51 -45.76
C HIS A 717 71.65 -21.12 -46.16
#